data_AF-A0A0R2VMY9-F1
#
_entry.id   AF-A0A0R2VMY9-F1
#
_cell.length_a   1.000
_cell.length_b   1.000
_cell.length_c   1.000
_cell.angle_alpha   90.00
_cell.angle_beta   90.00
_cell.angle_gamma   90.00
#
_symmetry.space_group_name_H-M   'P 1'
#
loop_
_entity.id
_entity.type
_entity.pdbx_description
1 polymer ?
#
loop_
_entity_poly.entity_id
_entity_poly.type
_entity_poly.pdbx_seq_one_letter_code
_entity_poly.pdbx_strand_id
1 'polypeptide(L)'
;MTTGSLHAQTLTNLLWEKTLLYPDTVQWQDQILSGSNLYTCGNTFNSAAEKTNIVTTKLDQGGNIVWQTEYNGTLSGFDYGAAMAIDGSGNVYVTGATHNTSASSFDIVVIKYNSGGVQQWATLYNGTGSDMDIPSDILLVGTDIYVCGASTGSGGTQYDYVLLKLNASGTLQWSQRYDYDSLYDIPGHLATNGTDVVVSGASQSTATNWDYTSLRYNSSGTLVTTQRSSAPGYGYDRPTGLVTDATGNFYITGYSYNGSNYDMRTIKLDDDLSPVWTVTENGGADDGANGITLDASGNVYVCGYKENTAGGEEMQVIKYNSSGTKQWTKTLQNTNNTYKAQATAITWSSTGGLVVTGYMQTPSTTKQITTFRLNTANGNVQMKRDYQNLAGSIDYPTGIAVNNNHIWVTGQTTVDDTVRYVTLKYETYEQLNEIVYDSIGIPMYVKDQIIVRFSPYSVQDEFVNNLQKVYESLSNVLDAPTFSKIQPILSEANAQFNPITIKVYKRFLKSDSTFVTRLGTQVQIAKLWSTMIIELPDSSDIDFIIDTLNSIVPEVIYAHKNYVYSFNDVPNDAEWPNQQSLFSAMYPDAHINIKDAWDVYLGAGNPEIKVGVYDSGIDWEHEDFGDGTFWGSKVKGGYNYKNLDGTAEGLLDPNGHGTSCAGIIGALRNNEGIGIAGIAGGNIDDFSNNGVSLYAMKIADEVSYLPF
;
A
#
# COMPACT_ATOMS: atom_id res chain seq x y z
N MET A 1 -4.98 -30.73 -16.34
CA MET A 1 -5.49 -29.40 -15.97
C MET A 1 -5.23 -29.22 -14.48
N THR A 2 -4.29 -28.37 -14.10
CA THR A 2 -4.13 -27.96 -12.71
C THR A 2 -5.45 -27.34 -12.25
N THR A 3 -6.02 -27.85 -11.17
CA THR A 3 -7.16 -27.26 -10.47
C THR A 3 -6.80 -25.83 -10.08
N GLY A 4 -7.12 -24.87 -10.93
CA GLY A 4 -6.93 -23.45 -10.62
C GLY A 4 -7.91 -23.08 -9.52
N SER A 5 -7.48 -23.13 -8.26
CA SER A 5 -8.21 -22.44 -7.21
C SER A 5 -8.17 -20.96 -7.55
N LEU A 6 -9.34 -20.31 -7.71
CA LEU A 6 -9.35 -18.85 -7.65
C LEU A 6 -8.76 -18.46 -6.29
N HIS A 7 -7.69 -17.65 -6.32
CA HIS A 7 -7.09 -17.19 -5.09
C HIS A 7 -8.13 -16.39 -4.28
N ALA A 8 -8.13 -16.57 -2.97
CA ALA A 8 -8.93 -15.74 -2.07
C ALA A 8 -8.62 -14.26 -2.34
N GLN A 9 -9.67 -13.42 -2.36
CA GLN A 9 -9.54 -11.99 -2.58
C GLN A 9 -9.75 -11.25 -1.26
N THR A 10 -8.79 -10.40 -0.88
CA THR A 10 -9.00 -9.48 0.24
C THR A 10 -9.73 -8.23 -0.25
N LEU A 11 -11.01 -8.11 0.08
CA LEU A 11 -11.75 -6.87 -0.08
C LEU A 11 -11.37 -5.91 1.04
N THR A 12 -11.49 -4.61 0.79
CA THR A 12 -11.14 -3.61 1.80
C THR A 12 -11.98 -2.36 1.66
N ASN A 13 -12.56 -1.94 2.78
CA ASN A 13 -13.26 -0.68 2.94
C ASN A 13 -12.37 0.33 3.66
N LEU A 14 -12.45 1.61 3.31
CA LEU A 14 -12.04 2.70 4.20
C LEU A 14 -13.28 3.09 5.01
N LEU A 15 -13.26 2.81 6.31
CA LEU A 15 -14.39 3.05 7.20
C LEU A 15 -14.55 4.53 7.54
N TRP A 16 -13.43 5.17 7.87
CA TRP A 16 -13.38 6.59 8.13
C TRP A 16 -11.96 7.11 7.94
N GLU A 17 -11.92 8.42 7.75
CA GLU A 17 -10.74 9.24 7.76
C GLU A 17 -10.96 10.37 8.76
N LYS A 18 -9.92 10.67 9.54
CA LYS A 18 -9.90 11.81 10.44
C LYS A 18 -8.72 12.70 10.10
N THR A 19 -9.01 13.91 9.65
CA THR A 19 -8.01 14.98 9.61
C THR A 19 -8.11 15.77 10.91
N LEU A 20 -7.03 15.83 11.68
CA LEU A 20 -6.93 16.51 12.97
C LEU A 20 -6.09 17.79 12.85
N LEU A 21 -5.76 18.41 14.00
CA LEU A 21 -5.14 19.72 14.23
C LEU A 21 -3.95 20.06 13.31
N TYR A 22 -3.47 21.30 13.43
CA TYR A 22 -2.34 21.86 12.70
C TYR A 22 -1.04 21.57 13.44
N PRO A 23 -0.36 20.43 13.22
CA PRO A 23 1.00 20.29 13.69
C PRO A 23 1.87 21.36 13.03
N ASP A 24 2.95 21.73 13.71
CA ASP A 24 4.07 22.35 13.02
C ASP A 24 4.75 21.29 12.13
N THR A 25 5.77 21.69 11.37
CA THR A 25 6.52 20.86 10.43
C THR A 25 7.25 19.66 11.07
N VAL A 26 7.31 19.56 12.40
CA VAL A 26 7.98 18.47 13.11
C VAL A 26 7.21 17.15 13.01
N GLN A 27 7.95 16.13 12.58
CA GLN A 27 7.61 14.71 12.38
C GLN A 27 7.02 13.94 13.55
N TRP A 28 7.41 14.34 14.77
CA TRP A 28 7.35 13.47 15.93
C TRP A 28 5.91 13.18 16.34
N GLN A 29 5.60 11.90 16.34
CA GLN A 29 4.33 11.36 16.74
C GLN A 29 4.45 9.88 17.03
N ASP A 30 3.52 9.39 17.82
CA ASP A 30 3.39 7.98 18.11
C ASP A 30 1.91 7.59 18.19
N GLN A 31 1.63 6.32 18.03
CA GLN A 31 0.31 5.76 18.15
C GLN A 31 0.30 4.39 18.83
N ILE A 32 -0.72 4.17 19.65
CA ILE A 32 -0.96 2.89 20.30
C ILE A 32 -2.42 2.50 20.13
N LEU A 33 -2.64 1.27 19.67
CA LEU A 33 -3.95 0.64 19.76
C LEU A 33 -4.06 -0.09 21.10
N SER A 34 -5.01 0.32 21.94
CA SER A 34 -5.29 -0.34 23.22
C SER A 34 -6.79 -0.63 23.35
N GLY A 35 -7.13 -1.92 23.42
CA GLY A 35 -8.49 -2.40 23.24
C GLY A 35 -9.00 -2.07 21.83
N SER A 36 -10.14 -1.36 21.76
CA SER A 36 -10.74 -0.91 20.49
C SER A 36 -10.48 0.57 20.17
N ASN A 37 -9.66 1.25 20.97
CA ASN A 37 -9.39 2.68 20.84
C ASN A 37 -7.97 2.92 20.35
N LEU A 38 -7.82 3.90 19.45
CA LEU A 38 -6.52 4.39 19.01
C LEU A 38 -6.13 5.60 19.86
N TYR A 39 -4.91 5.62 20.34
CA TYR A 39 -4.30 6.74 21.03
C TYR A 39 -3.20 7.29 20.15
N THR A 40 -3.08 8.61 20.06
CA THR A 40 -2.01 9.29 19.32
C THR A 40 -1.41 10.41 20.16
N CYS A 41 -0.11 10.67 20.00
CA CYS A 41 0.53 11.88 20.50
C CYS A 41 1.34 12.56 19.40
N GLY A 42 1.52 13.87 19.54
CA GLY A 42 2.31 14.68 18.63
C GLY A 42 2.32 16.12 19.12
N ASN A 43 2.16 17.08 18.22
CA ASN A 43 2.13 18.51 18.53
C ASN A 43 0.94 19.24 17.89
N THR A 44 0.58 20.40 18.41
CA THR A 44 -0.40 21.29 17.79
C THR A 44 0.08 22.73 17.89
N PHE A 45 0.07 23.44 16.76
CA PHE A 45 0.37 24.86 16.73
C PHE A 45 -0.82 25.66 17.26
N ASN A 46 -0.59 26.42 18.33
CA ASN A 46 -1.60 27.24 18.98
C ASN A 46 -1.54 28.70 18.51
N SER A 47 -0.40 29.34 18.65
CA SER A 47 -0.23 30.75 18.25
C SER A 47 1.24 31.14 18.08
N ALA A 48 1.49 32.33 17.52
CA ALA A 48 2.85 32.86 17.44
C ALA A 48 3.51 33.09 18.83
N ALA A 49 2.70 33.26 19.89
CA ALA A 49 3.18 33.49 21.25
C ALA A 49 3.40 32.18 22.02
N GLU A 50 2.46 31.23 21.91
CA GLU A 50 2.48 29.93 22.61
C GLU A 50 3.22 28.84 21.84
N LYS A 51 3.45 29.04 20.53
CA LYS A 51 4.07 28.07 19.63
C LYS A 51 3.27 26.76 19.59
N THR A 52 3.85 25.65 20.05
CA THR A 52 3.27 24.31 19.92
C THR A 52 3.10 23.65 21.27
N ASN A 53 1.97 22.99 21.48
CA ASN A 53 1.72 22.15 22.65
C ASN A 53 1.84 20.67 22.27
N ILE A 54 2.20 19.82 23.23
CA ILE A 54 2.05 18.37 23.07
C ILE A 54 0.55 18.07 23.07
N VAL A 55 0.06 17.37 22.04
CA VAL A 55 -1.34 16.93 22.00
C VAL A 55 -1.41 15.41 22.12
N THR A 56 -2.30 14.93 22.99
CA THR A 56 -2.63 13.51 23.12
C THR A 56 -4.11 13.32 22.82
N THR A 57 -4.44 12.39 21.92
CA THR A 57 -5.82 12.14 21.49
C THR A 57 -6.18 10.69 21.66
N LYS A 58 -7.39 10.42 22.17
CA LYS A 58 -8.03 9.10 22.14
C LYS A 58 -9.20 9.09 21.17
N LEU A 59 -9.15 8.19 20.20
CA LEU A 59 -10.20 7.96 19.21
C LEU A 59 -10.92 6.64 19.48
N ASP A 60 -12.24 6.63 19.34
CA ASP A 60 -13.03 5.39 19.38
C ASP A 60 -12.94 4.60 18.07
N GLN A 61 -13.62 3.45 18.02
CA GLN A 61 -13.66 2.59 16.84
C GLN A 61 -14.26 3.29 15.60
N GLY A 62 -15.11 4.31 15.79
CA GLY A 62 -15.75 5.11 14.75
C GLY A 62 -14.99 6.38 14.37
N GLY A 63 -13.82 6.64 14.96
CA GLY A 63 -13.01 7.83 14.69
C GLY A 63 -13.50 9.08 15.42
N ASN A 64 -14.37 8.94 16.42
CA ASN A 64 -14.77 10.04 17.29
C ASN A 64 -13.71 10.28 18.35
N ILE A 65 -13.44 11.56 18.64
CA ILE A 65 -12.56 11.94 19.75
C ILE A 65 -13.32 11.65 21.05
N VAL A 66 -12.80 10.68 21.82
CA VAL A 66 -13.29 10.38 23.18
C VAL A 66 -12.79 11.45 24.14
N TRP A 67 -11.50 11.78 24.03
CA TRP A 67 -10.89 12.92 24.67
C TRP A 67 -9.65 13.36 23.90
N GLN A 68 -9.30 14.62 24.07
CA GLN A 68 -8.07 15.22 23.56
C GLN A 68 -7.56 16.17 24.63
N THR A 69 -6.25 16.15 24.86
CA THR A 69 -5.62 16.94 25.92
C THR A 69 -4.30 17.49 25.43
N GLU A 70 -4.10 18.78 25.69
CA GLU A 70 -2.86 19.48 25.40
C GLU A 70 -2.04 19.65 26.67
N TYR A 71 -0.72 19.55 26.52
CA TYR A 71 0.25 19.95 27.51
C TYR A 71 1.09 21.09 26.95
N ASN A 72 1.05 22.21 27.68
CA ASN A 72 1.84 23.42 27.42
C ASN A 72 2.91 23.52 28.52
N GLY A 73 4.17 23.61 28.10
CA GLY A 73 5.32 23.80 28.97
C GLY A 73 5.27 25.12 29.73
N THR A 74 6.13 25.26 30.73
CA THR A 74 6.15 26.44 31.62
C THR A 74 6.50 27.75 30.89
N LEU A 75 7.20 27.68 29.76
CA LEU A 75 7.58 28.84 28.95
C LEU A 75 6.63 29.14 27.80
N SER A 76 5.62 28.30 27.54
CA SER A 76 4.77 28.42 26.35
C SER A 76 5.58 28.54 25.06
N GLY A 77 6.57 27.65 24.94
CA GLY A 77 7.48 27.55 23.82
C GLY A 77 7.13 26.36 22.92
N PHE A 78 8.12 25.81 22.24
CA PHE A 78 7.88 24.62 21.42
C PHE A 78 7.81 23.39 22.32
N ASP A 79 6.68 22.69 22.28
CA ASP A 79 6.49 21.40 22.93
C ASP A 79 6.09 20.33 21.92
N TYR A 80 6.77 19.18 21.95
CA TYR A 80 6.66 18.10 20.95
C TYR A 80 6.54 16.73 21.62
N GLY A 81 5.44 16.02 21.37
CA GLY A 81 5.25 14.63 21.80
C GLY A 81 6.07 13.68 20.94
N ALA A 82 6.77 12.73 21.56
CA ALA A 82 7.69 11.82 20.86
C ALA A 82 7.20 10.37 20.89
N ALA A 83 6.87 9.84 22.08
CA ALA A 83 6.48 8.46 22.28
C ALA A 83 5.46 8.31 23.41
N MET A 84 4.70 7.22 23.41
CA MET A 84 3.71 6.92 24.44
C MET A 84 3.71 5.47 24.90
N ALA A 85 3.13 5.23 26.07
CA ALA A 85 2.85 3.89 26.59
C ALA A 85 1.52 3.88 27.34
N ILE A 86 0.85 2.72 27.42
CA ILE A 86 -0.45 2.58 28.07
C ILE A 86 -0.41 1.42 29.06
N ASP A 87 -0.83 1.65 30.30
CA ASP A 87 -0.92 0.57 31.29
C ASP A 87 -2.24 -0.24 31.18
N GLY A 88 -2.32 -1.36 31.89
CA GLY A 88 -3.50 -2.22 31.89
C GLY A 88 -4.78 -1.58 32.45
N SER A 89 -4.69 -0.42 33.11
CA SER A 89 -5.86 0.37 33.56
C SER A 89 -6.29 1.42 32.53
N GLY A 90 -5.58 1.52 31.40
CA GLY A 90 -5.80 2.51 30.36
C GLY A 90 -5.26 3.89 30.69
N ASN A 91 -4.37 4.03 31.69
CA ASN A 91 -3.65 5.30 31.87
C ASN A 91 -2.60 5.43 30.78
N VAL A 92 -2.45 6.65 30.26
CA VAL A 92 -1.55 6.97 29.15
C VAL A 92 -0.35 7.71 29.70
N TYR A 93 0.85 7.29 29.31
CA TYR A 93 2.12 7.92 29.64
C TYR A 93 2.70 8.45 28.33
N VAL A 94 3.09 9.72 28.30
CA VAL A 94 3.63 10.38 27.10
C VAL A 94 4.97 10.97 27.48
N THR A 95 5.97 10.81 26.60
CA THR A 95 7.21 11.58 26.70
C THR A 95 7.35 12.53 25.51
N GLY A 96 7.98 13.67 25.75
CA GLY A 96 8.19 14.70 24.75
C GLY A 96 9.28 15.68 25.13
N ALA A 97 9.65 16.53 24.19
CA ALA A 97 10.57 17.63 24.37
C ALA A 97 9.79 18.93 24.64
N THR A 98 10.16 19.69 25.66
CA THR A 98 9.46 20.94 26.04
C THR A 98 10.44 22.05 26.37
N HIS A 99 10.09 23.29 26.03
CA HIS A 99 10.80 24.46 26.53
C HIS A 99 10.36 24.75 27.96
N ASN A 100 11.25 24.52 28.93
CA ASN A 100 10.93 24.73 30.34
C ASN A 100 11.88 25.71 31.06
N THR A 101 13.19 25.59 30.91
CA THR A 101 14.14 26.51 31.57
C THR A 101 14.65 27.62 30.65
N SER A 102 14.77 27.34 29.36
CA SER A 102 15.15 28.31 28.34
C SER A 102 14.29 28.14 27.08
N ALA A 103 14.14 29.21 26.31
CA ALA A 103 13.43 29.15 25.02
C ALA A 103 14.31 28.62 23.87
N SER A 104 15.54 28.22 24.16
CA SER A 104 16.53 27.75 23.18
C SER A 104 16.99 26.31 23.42
N SER A 105 16.52 25.65 24.49
CA SER A 105 16.87 24.27 24.85
C SER A 105 15.61 23.51 25.23
N PHE A 106 15.53 22.25 24.80
CA PHE A 106 14.47 21.33 25.20
C PHE A 106 14.86 20.59 26.47
N ASP A 107 13.92 20.41 27.38
CA ASP A 107 13.99 19.47 28.50
C ASP A 107 13.08 18.27 28.18
N ILE A 108 13.38 17.09 28.72
CA ILE A 108 12.48 15.92 28.61
C ILE A 108 11.28 16.15 29.55
N VAL A 109 10.07 15.91 29.08
CA VAL A 109 8.87 15.78 29.91
C VAL A 109 8.31 14.37 29.84
N VAL A 110 7.82 13.87 30.97
CA VAL A 110 7.01 12.65 31.09
C VAL A 110 5.68 13.02 31.70
N ILE A 111 4.58 12.70 31.02
CA ILE A 111 3.23 13.10 31.41
C ILE A 111 2.41 11.84 31.63
N LYS A 112 1.57 11.81 32.67
CA LYS A 112 0.56 10.77 32.87
C LYS A 112 -0.83 11.35 32.77
N TYR A 113 -1.68 10.73 31.96
CA TYR A 113 -3.11 10.93 31.90
C TYR A 113 -3.83 9.68 32.43
N ASN A 114 -4.96 9.87 33.11
CA ASN A 114 -5.83 8.72 33.40
C ASN A 114 -6.61 8.30 32.14
N SER A 115 -7.37 7.21 32.21
CA SER A 115 -8.14 6.68 31.07
C SER A 115 -9.20 7.63 30.50
N GLY A 116 -9.58 8.67 31.26
CA GLY A 116 -10.47 9.76 30.86
C GLY A 116 -9.76 11.00 30.31
N GLY A 117 -8.43 10.97 30.12
CA GLY A 117 -7.65 12.08 29.57
C GLY A 117 -7.28 13.16 30.59
N VAL A 118 -7.56 12.96 31.89
CA VAL A 118 -7.20 13.95 32.91
C VAL A 118 -5.74 13.79 33.30
N GLN A 119 -4.95 14.85 33.18
CA GLN A 119 -3.54 14.87 33.60
C GLN A 119 -3.44 14.58 35.10
N GLN A 120 -2.64 13.59 35.46
CA GLN A 120 -2.36 13.20 36.84
C GLN A 120 -1.09 13.88 37.34
N TRP A 121 -0.05 13.91 36.52
CA TRP A 121 1.22 14.58 36.80
C TRP A 121 2.00 14.80 35.50
N ALA A 122 2.97 15.70 35.56
CA ALA A 122 4.01 15.88 34.56
C ALA A 122 5.35 16.05 35.27
N THR A 123 6.37 15.32 34.84
CA THR A 123 7.71 15.33 35.42
C THR A 123 8.70 15.78 34.37
N LEU A 124 9.45 16.83 34.71
CA LEU A 124 10.48 17.40 33.85
C LEU A 124 11.83 16.82 34.25
N TYR A 125 12.67 16.57 33.25
CA TYR A 125 14.06 16.20 33.41
C TYR A 125 14.91 17.14 32.58
N ASN A 126 15.76 17.88 33.29
CA ASN A 126 16.79 18.73 32.73
C ASN A 126 18.14 18.09 33.08
N GLY A 127 18.89 17.70 32.06
CA GLY A 127 20.15 16.99 32.15
C GLY A 127 21.25 17.82 32.80
N THR A 128 22.38 17.17 33.09
CA THR A 128 23.49 17.82 33.81
C THR A 128 24.14 18.98 33.04
N GLY A 129 23.95 19.03 31.71
CA GLY A 129 24.43 20.12 30.87
C GLY A 129 23.55 21.37 30.89
N SER A 130 22.32 21.29 31.40
CA SER A 130 21.33 22.37 31.35
C SER A 130 21.08 22.91 29.93
N ASP A 131 21.04 22.00 28.96
CA ASP A 131 20.91 22.31 27.52
C ASP A 131 19.90 21.32 26.89
N MET A 132 20.11 20.91 25.65
CA MET A 132 19.21 20.02 24.91
C MET A 132 19.10 18.60 25.51
N ASP A 133 17.88 18.23 25.90
CA ASP A 133 17.43 16.90 26.29
C ASP A 133 16.21 16.50 25.45
N ILE A 134 16.38 15.49 24.60
CA ILE A 134 15.35 15.07 23.62
C ILE A 134 15.02 13.59 23.86
N PRO A 135 13.77 13.24 24.20
CA PRO A 135 13.40 11.84 24.38
C PRO A 135 13.21 11.13 23.04
N SER A 136 13.42 9.82 23.05
CA SER A 136 13.26 8.96 21.87
C SER A 136 12.18 7.90 22.08
N ASP A 137 12.06 7.36 23.30
CA ASP A 137 11.14 6.26 23.58
C ASP A 137 10.72 6.21 25.06
N ILE A 138 9.58 5.56 25.33
CA ILE A 138 9.02 5.31 26.67
C ILE A 138 8.51 3.87 26.79
N LEU A 139 8.87 3.20 27.89
CA LEU A 139 8.51 1.80 28.16
C LEU A 139 8.00 1.63 29.60
N LEU A 140 6.96 0.81 29.78
CA LEU A 140 6.48 0.39 31.09
C LEU A 140 6.98 -1.01 31.44
N VAL A 141 7.60 -1.18 32.61
CA VAL A 141 7.99 -2.49 33.16
C VAL A 141 7.36 -2.63 34.54
N GLY A 142 6.27 -3.39 34.63
CA GLY A 142 5.44 -3.42 35.83
C GLY A 142 4.82 -2.04 36.11
N THR A 143 5.14 -1.46 37.26
CA THR A 143 4.70 -0.10 37.65
C THR A 143 5.73 0.99 37.36
N ASP A 144 6.92 0.59 36.91
CA ASP A 144 8.02 1.51 36.63
C ASP A 144 7.93 2.02 35.18
N ILE A 145 8.29 3.29 35.01
CA ILE A 145 8.30 3.98 33.73
C ILE A 145 9.75 4.26 33.37
N TYR A 146 10.16 3.86 32.17
CA TYR A 146 11.49 4.10 31.64
C TYR A 146 11.40 5.00 30.42
N VAL A 147 12.30 5.98 30.32
CA VAL A 147 12.39 6.91 29.18
C VAL A 147 13.84 7.02 28.76
N CYS A 148 14.14 6.91 27.48
CA CYS A 148 15.47 7.21 26.95
C CYS A 148 15.46 8.45 26.06
N GLY A 149 16.61 9.09 25.95
CA GLY A 149 16.80 10.26 25.10
C GLY A 149 18.26 10.66 24.95
N ALA A 150 18.52 11.57 24.03
CA ALA A 150 19.81 12.23 23.89
C ALA A 150 19.87 13.43 24.85
N SER A 151 20.95 13.57 25.63
CA SER A 151 21.09 14.59 26.68
C SER A 151 22.51 15.17 26.72
N THR A 152 22.62 16.50 26.63
CA THR A 152 23.89 17.21 26.77
C THR A 152 24.44 17.08 28.20
N GLY A 153 25.71 16.71 28.34
CA GLY A 153 26.37 16.56 29.64
C GLY A 153 27.03 17.84 30.16
N SER A 154 27.31 17.85 31.47
CA SER A 154 28.01 18.97 32.10
C SER A 154 29.40 19.21 31.49
N GLY A 155 29.79 20.48 31.34
CA GLY A 155 31.04 20.85 30.67
C GLY A 155 30.96 20.91 29.14
N GLY A 156 29.75 20.83 28.57
CA GLY A 156 29.53 20.91 27.13
C GLY A 156 29.95 19.64 26.40
N THR A 157 29.79 18.47 27.04
CA THR A 157 29.95 17.21 26.32
C THR A 157 28.92 17.13 25.19
N GLN A 158 29.18 16.26 24.23
CA GLN A 158 28.26 16.03 23.11
C GLN A 158 26.93 15.42 23.61
N TYR A 159 26.01 15.11 22.70
CA TYR A 159 24.81 14.39 23.10
C TYR A 159 25.20 13.00 23.58
N ASP A 160 24.80 12.63 24.80
CA ASP A 160 25.04 11.29 25.34
C ASP A 160 23.70 10.60 25.62
N TYR A 161 23.71 9.28 25.82
CA TYR A 161 22.49 8.58 26.22
C TYR A 161 22.07 9.05 27.61
N VAL A 162 20.77 9.26 27.81
CA VAL A 162 20.15 9.24 29.13
C VAL A 162 19.07 8.17 29.19
N LEU A 163 19.03 7.43 30.30
CA LEU A 163 17.94 6.53 30.68
C LEU A 163 17.38 6.99 32.02
N LEU A 164 16.09 7.28 32.05
CA LEU A 164 15.35 7.68 33.23
C LEU A 164 14.54 6.51 33.75
N LYS A 165 14.44 6.36 35.06
CA LYS A 165 13.42 5.54 35.72
C LYS A 165 12.56 6.39 36.63
N LEU A 166 11.25 6.33 36.43
CA LEU A 166 10.26 6.95 37.29
C LEU A 166 9.36 5.87 37.91
N ASN A 167 8.83 6.13 39.10
CA ASN A 167 7.79 5.29 39.69
C ASN A 167 6.39 5.70 39.17
N ALA A 168 5.35 4.93 39.52
CA ALA A 168 3.96 5.19 39.09
C ALA A 168 3.39 6.58 39.48
N SER A 169 4.00 7.24 40.46
CA SER A 169 3.65 8.60 40.91
C SER A 169 4.42 9.69 40.16
N GLY A 170 5.23 9.33 39.15
CA GLY A 170 6.03 10.27 38.36
C GLY A 170 7.29 10.76 39.06
N THR A 171 7.70 10.15 40.18
CA THR A 171 8.94 10.55 40.86
C THR A 171 10.14 9.86 40.22
N LEU A 172 11.11 10.65 39.73
CA LEU A 172 12.40 10.14 39.25
C LEU A 172 13.10 9.35 40.37
N GLN A 173 13.39 8.08 40.10
CA GLN A 173 14.10 7.18 41.01
C GLN A 173 15.61 7.25 40.77
N TRP A 174 16.00 7.23 39.49
CA TRP A 174 17.38 7.42 39.06
C TRP A 174 17.42 7.86 37.60
N SER A 175 18.54 8.44 37.20
CA SER A 175 18.94 8.64 35.81
C SER A 175 20.32 8.02 35.59
N GLN A 176 20.52 7.39 34.44
CA GLN A 176 21.80 6.86 34.00
C GLN A 176 22.22 7.55 32.72
N ARG A 177 23.51 7.87 32.63
CA ARG A 177 24.12 8.39 31.41
C ARG A 177 25.14 7.41 30.88
N TYR A 178 25.19 7.28 29.56
CA TYR A 178 26.25 6.54 28.88
C TYR A 178 26.87 7.46 27.85
N ASP A 179 28.15 7.77 28.08
CA ASP A 179 29.03 8.61 27.28
C ASP A 179 30.22 7.74 26.87
N TYR A 180 30.34 7.47 25.58
CA TYR A 180 31.43 6.71 25.02
C TYR A 180 32.46 7.63 24.36
N ASP A 181 33.68 7.57 24.89
CA ASP A 181 34.84 8.34 24.39
C ASP A 181 34.62 9.87 24.34
N SER A 182 33.64 10.42 25.07
CA SER A 182 33.28 11.85 25.05
C SER A 182 32.84 12.33 23.66
N LEU A 183 32.15 11.45 22.93
CA LEU A 183 31.62 11.68 21.59
C LEU A 183 30.09 11.53 21.55
N TYR A 184 29.46 11.81 20.40
CA TYR A 184 28.00 11.73 20.27
C TYR A 184 27.49 10.28 20.43
N ASP A 185 26.54 10.11 21.33
CA ASP A 185 25.75 8.90 21.56
C ASP A 185 24.25 9.25 21.55
N ILE A 186 23.49 8.64 20.63
CA ILE A 186 22.06 8.87 20.47
C ILE A 186 21.29 7.55 20.69
N PRO A 187 20.46 7.42 21.75
CA PRO A 187 19.57 6.28 21.91
C PRO A 187 18.40 6.38 20.93
N GLY A 188 17.86 5.22 20.52
CA GLY A 188 16.70 5.16 19.63
C GLY A 188 15.48 4.53 20.30
N HIS A 189 15.65 3.36 20.91
CA HIS A 189 14.52 2.52 21.35
C HIS A 189 14.78 1.81 22.67
N LEU A 190 13.69 1.54 23.39
CA LEU A 190 13.65 0.75 24.61
C LEU A 190 12.98 -0.60 24.38
N ALA A 191 13.47 -1.62 25.07
CA ALA A 191 12.79 -2.90 25.17
C ALA A 191 13.07 -3.57 26.53
N THR A 192 12.36 -4.66 26.83
CA THR A 192 12.51 -5.39 28.09
C THR A 192 12.36 -6.89 27.88
N ASN A 193 13.12 -7.66 28.65
CA ASN A 193 12.90 -9.10 28.83
C ASN A 193 11.85 -9.43 29.92
N GLY A 194 11.15 -8.41 30.43
CA GLY A 194 10.19 -8.50 31.52
C GLY A 194 10.74 -8.11 32.89
N THR A 195 12.06 -7.96 33.04
CA THR A 195 12.70 -7.57 34.32
C THR A 195 13.66 -6.39 34.16
N ASP A 196 14.57 -6.50 33.20
CA ASP A 196 15.58 -5.50 32.90
C ASP A 196 15.17 -4.69 31.68
N VAL A 197 15.79 -3.53 31.52
CA VAL A 197 15.54 -2.64 30.39
C VAL A 197 16.77 -2.59 29.50
N VAL A 198 16.54 -2.72 28.21
CA VAL A 198 17.54 -2.55 27.17
C VAL A 198 17.26 -1.26 26.42
N VAL A 199 18.28 -0.42 26.29
CA VAL A 199 18.27 0.75 25.41
C VAL A 199 19.22 0.48 24.25
N SER A 200 18.76 0.70 23.03
CA SER A 200 19.59 0.57 21.82
C SER A 200 19.54 1.84 20.99
N GLY A 201 20.68 2.21 20.42
CA GLY A 201 20.88 3.38 19.59
C GLY A 201 22.21 3.30 18.84
N ALA A 202 22.77 4.44 18.49
CA ALA A 202 24.09 4.52 17.89
C ALA A 202 25.03 5.38 18.74
N SER A 203 26.29 4.95 18.81
CA SER A 203 27.35 5.62 19.56
C SER A 203 28.55 5.86 18.67
N GLN A 204 29.14 7.04 18.74
CA GLN A 204 30.38 7.31 18.03
C GLN A 204 31.50 6.40 18.54
N SER A 205 32.34 5.96 17.63
CA SER A 205 33.68 5.43 17.89
C SER A 205 34.75 6.43 17.46
N THR A 206 34.42 7.26 16.47
CA THR A 206 35.19 8.44 16.04
C THR A 206 34.21 9.48 15.51
N ALA A 207 34.69 10.69 15.22
CA ALA A 207 33.86 11.77 14.65
C ALA A 207 33.16 11.39 13.32
N THR A 208 33.62 10.34 12.62
CA THR A 208 33.05 9.89 11.34
C THR A 208 32.62 8.42 11.37
N ASN A 209 32.59 7.77 12.54
CA ASN A 209 32.19 6.37 12.65
C ASN A 209 31.29 6.15 13.86
N TRP A 210 30.12 5.55 13.63
CA TRP A 210 29.14 5.22 14.65
C TRP A 210 28.90 3.72 14.62
N ASP A 211 28.69 3.13 15.79
CA ASP A 211 28.34 1.72 15.93
C ASP A 211 26.98 1.59 16.60
N TYR A 212 26.24 0.55 16.21
CA TYR A 212 25.08 0.08 16.98
C TYR A 212 25.52 -0.20 18.41
N THR A 213 24.83 0.39 19.38
CA THR A 213 25.15 0.24 20.80
C THR A 213 23.88 -0.08 21.58
N SER A 214 23.97 -1.17 22.34
CA SER A 214 22.90 -1.68 23.19
C SER A 214 23.39 -1.82 24.63
N LEU A 215 22.62 -1.30 25.57
CA LEU A 215 22.94 -1.29 26.99
C LEU A 215 21.81 -1.97 27.77
N ARG A 216 22.13 -2.88 28.68
CA ARG A 216 21.18 -3.50 29.59
C ARG A 216 21.34 -2.93 30.99
N TYR A 217 20.27 -2.39 31.55
CA TYR A 217 20.20 -1.91 32.91
C TYR A 217 19.24 -2.78 33.72
N ASN A 218 19.66 -3.17 34.91
CA ASN A 218 18.75 -3.81 35.85
C ASN A 218 17.80 -2.80 36.49
N SER A 219 16.78 -3.30 37.21
CA SER A 219 15.78 -2.45 37.88
C SER A 219 16.34 -1.44 38.89
N SER A 220 17.57 -1.65 39.40
CA SER A 220 18.26 -0.72 40.29
C SER A 220 19.04 0.39 39.56
N GLY A 221 19.07 0.35 38.23
CA GLY A 221 19.84 1.29 37.40
C GLY A 221 21.31 0.92 37.25
N THR A 222 21.71 -0.31 37.62
CA THR A 222 23.08 -0.77 37.39
C THR A 222 23.21 -1.24 35.94
N LEU A 223 24.21 -0.73 35.21
CA LEU A 223 24.59 -1.23 33.89
C LEU A 223 25.11 -2.66 34.03
N VAL A 224 24.41 -3.62 33.43
CA VAL A 224 24.73 -5.05 33.48
C VAL A 224 25.68 -5.42 32.35
N THR A 225 25.39 -4.98 31.13
CA THR A 225 26.19 -5.28 29.95
C THR A 225 26.04 -4.21 28.87
N THR A 226 27.07 -4.09 28.04
CA THR A 226 27.13 -3.22 26.87
C THR A 226 27.54 -4.07 25.69
N GLN A 227 26.74 -4.04 24.63
CA GLN A 227 27.09 -4.62 23.34
C GLN A 227 27.25 -3.51 22.32
N ARG A 228 28.42 -3.46 21.67
CA ARG A 228 28.66 -2.63 20.49
C ARG A 228 28.84 -3.53 19.28
N SER A 229 28.20 -3.19 18.17
CA SER A 229 28.32 -3.91 16.90
C SER A 229 28.79 -2.95 15.82
N SER A 230 30.06 -3.07 15.44
CA SER A 230 30.64 -2.28 14.36
C SER A 230 30.37 -2.86 12.97
N ALA A 231 30.37 -2.00 11.96
CA ALA A 231 30.38 -2.33 10.55
C ALA A 231 31.75 -2.04 9.93
N PRO A 232 32.20 -2.80 8.91
CA PRO A 232 33.33 -2.38 8.10
C PRO A 232 32.99 -1.09 7.35
N GLY A 233 33.67 0.02 7.66
CA GLY A 233 33.42 1.31 7.01
C GLY A 233 33.69 2.50 7.94
N TYR A 234 33.60 3.71 7.40
CA TYR A 234 33.53 4.96 8.19
C TYR A 234 32.15 5.56 7.96
N GLY A 235 31.19 5.40 8.87
CA GLY A 235 29.91 6.08 8.69
C GLY A 235 28.94 6.00 9.86
N TYR A 236 27.74 6.53 9.62
CA TYR A 236 26.70 6.71 10.63
C TYR A 236 25.78 5.49 10.67
N ASP A 237 26.09 4.47 11.47
CA ASP A 237 25.12 3.42 11.78
C ASP A 237 23.88 4.04 12.47
N ARG A 238 22.67 3.67 12.01
CA ARG A 238 21.40 4.25 12.50
C ARG A 238 20.38 3.15 12.77
N PRO A 239 20.24 2.64 14.00
CA PRO A 239 19.12 1.78 14.35
C PRO A 239 17.80 2.56 14.29
N THR A 240 16.76 1.90 13.79
CA THR A 240 15.41 2.47 13.61
C THR A 240 14.31 1.60 14.20
N GLY A 241 14.67 0.44 14.77
CA GLY A 241 13.72 -0.38 15.50
C GLY A 241 14.41 -1.41 16.38
N LEU A 242 13.75 -1.71 17.50
CA LEU A 242 14.13 -2.72 18.49
C LEU A 242 12.88 -3.49 18.91
N VAL A 243 12.90 -4.82 18.82
CA VAL A 243 11.82 -5.70 19.30
C VAL A 243 12.38 -6.85 20.11
N THR A 244 11.60 -7.38 21.05
CA THR A 244 11.98 -8.52 21.89
C THR A 244 11.05 -9.70 21.62
N ASP A 245 11.61 -10.91 21.53
CA ASP A 245 10.81 -12.13 21.44
C ASP A 245 10.37 -12.65 22.82
N ALA A 246 9.47 -13.64 22.84
CA ALA A 246 8.96 -14.23 24.07
C ALA A 246 10.01 -14.97 24.91
N THR A 247 11.23 -15.18 24.38
CA THR A 247 12.34 -15.81 25.10
C THR A 247 13.35 -14.79 25.65
N GLY A 248 13.13 -13.49 25.43
CA GLY A 248 14.01 -12.43 25.89
C GLY A 248 15.13 -12.05 24.92
N ASN A 249 15.14 -12.57 23.69
CA ASN A 249 16.13 -12.13 22.70
C ASN A 249 15.70 -10.80 22.07
N PHE A 250 16.68 -9.98 21.71
CA PHE A 250 16.48 -8.66 21.13
C PHE A 250 16.83 -8.65 19.65
N TYR A 251 16.05 -7.93 18.85
CA TYR A 251 16.26 -7.79 17.41
C TYR A 251 16.30 -6.32 17.06
N ILE A 252 17.38 -5.89 16.43
CA ILE A 252 17.63 -4.50 16.06
C ILE A 252 17.70 -4.42 14.55
N THR A 253 17.11 -3.39 13.95
CA THR A 253 17.26 -3.11 12.52
C THR A 253 17.64 -1.65 12.28
N GLY A 254 18.20 -1.37 11.11
CA GLY A 254 18.44 0.00 10.67
C GLY A 254 19.38 0.09 9.47
N TYR A 255 20.10 1.20 9.41
CA TYR A 255 21.08 1.53 8.37
C TYR A 255 22.48 1.18 8.86
N SER A 256 23.33 0.70 7.95
CA SER A 256 24.75 0.53 8.22
C SER A 256 25.59 1.00 7.04
N TYR A 257 26.60 1.82 7.29
CA TYR A 257 27.39 2.40 6.20
C TYR A 257 28.61 1.52 5.88
N ASN A 258 28.73 1.10 4.62
CA ASN A 258 29.77 0.17 4.18
C ASN A 258 31.03 0.85 3.62
N GLY A 259 31.13 2.18 3.73
CA GLY A 259 32.21 2.97 3.13
C GLY A 259 31.87 3.63 1.79
N SER A 260 30.71 3.31 1.20
CA SER A 260 30.22 3.93 -0.04
C SER A 260 28.78 4.38 0.05
N ASN A 261 27.88 3.50 0.52
CA ASN A 261 26.44 3.75 0.66
C ASN A 261 25.92 3.09 1.95
N TYR A 262 24.65 3.32 2.26
CA TYR A 262 23.95 2.66 3.37
C TYR A 262 23.39 1.29 2.94
N ASP A 263 23.45 0.31 3.85
CA ASP A 263 22.87 -1.02 3.71
C ASP A 263 21.83 -1.26 4.83
N MET A 264 20.84 -2.13 4.58
CA MET A 264 19.96 -2.58 5.67
C MET A 264 20.69 -3.57 6.55
N ARG A 265 20.71 -3.34 7.86
CA ARG A 265 21.32 -4.26 8.83
C ARG A 265 20.30 -4.72 9.85
N THR A 266 20.30 -6.01 10.16
CA THR A 266 19.49 -6.62 11.21
C THR A 266 20.35 -7.51 12.09
N ILE A 267 20.24 -7.33 13.40
CA ILE A 267 21.05 -8.02 14.41
C ILE A 267 20.10 -8.71 15.39
N LYS A 268 20.32 -10.00 15.68
CA LYS A 268 19.74 -10.67 16.83
C LYS A 268 20.78 -10.75 17.94
N LEU A 269 20.40 -10.30 19.12
CA LEU A 269 21.13 -10.47 20.37
C LEU A 269 20.35 -11.43 21.28
N ASP A 270 21.04 -12.26 22.05
CA ASP A 270 20.40 -13.03 23.12
C ASP A 270 20.09 -12.14 24.34
N ASP A 271 19.52 -12.74 25.39
CA ASP A 271 19.16 -12.00 26.62
C ASP A 271 20.38 -11.32 27.27
N ASP A 272 21.58 -11.88 27.12
CA ASP A 272 22.84 -11.31 27.63
C ASP A 272 23.43 -10.24 26.70
N LEU A 273 22.68 -9.81 25.69
CA LEU A 273 23.09 -8.94 24.59
C LEU A 273 24.24 -9.50 23.73
N SER A 274 24.52 -10.81 23.79
CA SER A 274 25.53 -11.43 22.93
C SER A 274 24.98 -11.59 21.51
N PRO A 275 25.76 -11.25 20.45
CA PRO A 275 25.30 -11.43 19.08
C PRO A 275 25.07 -12.90 18.73
N VAL A 276 23.83 -13.23 18.33
CA VAL A 276 23.45 -14.55 17.85
C VAL A 276 23.63 -14.64 16.34
N TRP A 277 23.13 -13.65 15.61
CA TRP A 277 23.34 -13.50 14.17
C TRP A 277 23.24 -12.05 13.73
N THR A 278 23.83 -11.75 12.58
CA THR A 278 23.74 -10.46 11.91
C THR A 278 23.59 -10.69 10.42
N VAL A 279 22.66 -9.97 9.79
CA VAL A 279 22.47 -9.96 8.33
C VAL A 279 22.54 -8.52 7.85
N THR A 280 23.25 -8.31 6.75
CA THR A 280 23.32 -7.03 6.04
C THR A 280 22.91 -7.25 4.58
N GLU A 281 21.90 -6.50 4.12
CA GLU A 281 21.42 -6.54 2.75
C GLU A 281 21.98 -5.32 2.00
N ASN A 282 22.77 -5.60 0.97
CA ASN A 282 23.42 -4.61 0.13
C ASN A 282 22.93 -4.75 -1.32
N GLY A 283 22.13 -3.79 -1.73
CA GLY A 283 21.52 -3.67 -3.04
C GLY A 283 22.40 -2.98 -4.08
N GLY A 284 23.55 -2.44 -3.68
CA GLY A 284 24.54 -1.73 -4.49
C GLY A 284 24.43 -0.19 -4.46
N ALA A 285 23.42 0.36 -3.80
CA ALA A 285 23.15 1.80 -3.61
C ALA A 285 22.61 2.02 -2.19
N ASP A 286 22.03 3.18 -1.85
CA ASP A 286 21.51 3.38 -0.49
C ASP A 286 20.28 2.48 -0.22
N ASP A 287 20.39 1.64 0.80
CA ASP A 287 19.34 0.80 1.35
C ASP A 287 19.15 1.08 2.84
N GLY A 288 17.91 1.05 3.32
CA GLY A 288 17.60 1.47 4.67
C GLY A 288 16.42 0.75 5.28
N ALA A 289 16.60 0.17 6.47
CA ALA A 289 15.50 -0.40 7.23
C ALA A 289 14.85 0.67 8.13
N ASN A 290 13.53 0.75 8.12
CA ASN A 290 12.73 1.72 8.87
C ASN A 290 11.86 1.09 9.95
N GLY A 291 11.59 -0.23 9.88
CA GLY A 291 10.74 -0.90 10.86
C GLY A 291 11.01 -2.39 10.95
N ILE A 292 10.68 -2.97 12.11
CA ILE A 292 10.84 -4.38 12.41
C ILE A 292 9.65 -4.89 13.25
N THR A 293 9.20 -6.11 12.97
CA THR A 293 8.21 -6.81 13.80
C THR A 293 8.46 -8.31 13.81
N LEU A 294 7.89 -9.03 14.77
CA LEU A 294 8.02 -10.49 14.92
C LEU A 294 6.66 -11.16 14.82
N ASP A 295 6.60 -12.37 14.26
CA ASP A 295 5.45 -13.24 14.49
C ASP A 295 5.61 -14.10 15.75
N ALA A 296 4.54 -14.80 16.14
CA ALA A 296 4.53 -15.67 17.31
C ALA A 296 5.51 -16.85 17.23
N SER A 297 6.07 -17.17 16.04
CA SER A 297 7.10 -18.19 15.87
C SER A 297 8.52 -17.61 15.93
N GLY A 298 8.66 -16.31 16.15
CA GLY A 298 9.94 -15.60 16.15
C GLY A 298 10.51 -15.39 14.75
N ASN A 299 9.69 -15.47 13.68
CA ASN A 299 10.13 -14.98 12.38
C ASN A 299 10.19 -13.47 12.41
N VAL A 300 11.23 -12.92 11.78
CA VAL A 300 11.54 -11.50 11.77
C VAL A 300 11.08 -10.90 10.45
N TYR A 301 10.36 -9.78 10.50
CA TYR A 301 9.94 -9.02 9.35
C TYR A 301 10.53 -7.62 9.43
N VAL A 302 11.25 -7.21 8.40
CA VAL A 302 11.89 -5.89 8.30
C VAL A 302 11.31 -5.16 7.10
N CYS A 303 10.97 -3.88 7.25
CA CYS A 303 10.57 -3.02 6.14
C CYS A 303 11.49 -1.82 5.97
N GLY A 304 11.56 -1.29 4.76
CA GLY A 304 12.42 -0.17 4.43
C GLY A 304 12.36 0.20 2.95
N TYR A 305 13.50 0.61 2.41
CA TYR A 305 13.65 0.89 0.98
C TYR A 305 15.00 0.43 0.42
N LYS A 306 15.02 0.18 -0.88
CA LYS A 306 16.23 -0.01 -1.67
C LYS A 306 16.31 1.04 -2.78
N GLU A 307 17.45 1.69 -2.94
CA GLU A 307 17.72 2.53 -4.10
C GLU A 307 18.04 1.67 -5.34
N ASN A 308 17.44 2.03 -6.47
CA ASN A 308 17.66 1.36 -7.75
C ASN A 308 18.65 2.14 -8.63
N THR A 309 19.11 1.52 -9.72
CA THR A 309 20.14 2.11 -10.60
C THR A 309 19.71 3.39 -11.32
N ALA A 310 18.41 3.73 -11.32
CA ALA A 310 17.89 4.96 -11.90
C ALA A 310 17.76 6.10 -10.87
N GLY A 311 18.19 5.88 -9.61
CA GLY A 311 18.13 6.86 -8.52
C GLY A 311 16.76 6.99 -7.84
N GLY A 312 15.80 6.12 -8.17
CA GLY A 312 14.56 5.98 -7.42
C GLY A 312 14.70 4.99 -6.26
N GLU A 313 13.70 4.96 -5.38
CA GLU A 313 13.68 4.09 -4.22
C GLU A 313 12.48 3.15 -4.31
N GLU A 314 12.67 1.90 -3.91
CA GLU A 314 11.65 0.85 -3.94
C GLU A 314 11.38 0.36 -2.51
N MET A 315 10.12 0.24 -2.11
CA MET A 315 9.81 -0.32 -0.80
C MET A 315 10.27 -1.77 -0.72
N GLN A 316 10.90 -2.13 0.39
CA GLN A 316 11.44 -3.46 0.65
C GLN A 316 10.79 -4.04 1.90
N VAL A 317 10.36 -5.31 1.82
CA VAL A 317 9.95 -6.11 2.98
C VAL A 317 10.67 -7.44 2.94
N ILE A 318 11.35 -7.79 4.02
CA ILE A 318 12.19 -8.99 4.11
C ILE A 318 11.72 -9.84 5.29
N LYS A 319 11.64 -11.15 5.09
CA LYS A 319 11.41 -12.13 6.15
C LYS A 319 12.66 -12.94 6.43
N TYR A 320 13.05 -13.04 7.69
CA TYR A 320 14.00 -14.02 8.21
C TYR A 320 13.29 -15.00 9.14
N ASN A 321 13.77 -16.24 9.22
CA ASN A 321 13.38 -17.12 10.33
C ASN A 321 14.14 -16.74 11.61
N SER A 322 13.80 -17.36 12.74
CA SER A 322 14.42 -17.07 14.05
C SER A 322 15.93 -17.34 14.12
N SER A 323 16.47 -18.14 13.18
CA SER A 323 17.89 -18.42 12.99
C SER A 323 18.61 -17.45 12.04
N GLY A 324 17.94 -16.40 11.54
CA GLY A 324 18.53 -15.41 10.64
C GLY A 324 18.59 -15.84 9.17
N THR A 325 17.99 -16.97 8.81
CA THR A 325 17.94 -17.41 7.40
C THR A 325 16.83 -16.67 6.66
N LYS A 326 17.19 -15.93 5.61
CA LYS A 326 16.24 -15.22 4.75
C LYS A 326 15.27 -16.20 4.09
N GLN A 327 13.97 -15.97 4.27
CA GLN A 327 12.89 -16.78 3.72
C GLN A 327 12.38 -16.20 2.40
N TRP A 328 12.17 -14.89 2.35
CA TRP A 328 11.78 -14.17 1.15
C TRP A 328 12.07 -12.68 1.28
N THR A 329 12.12 -12.02 0.13
CA THR A 329 12.18 -10.57 -0.03
C THR A 329 11.07 -10.14 -0.99
N LYS A 330 10.42 -9.01 -0.70
CA LYS A 330 9.40 -8.40 -1.55
C LYS A 330 9.73 -6.94 -1.80
N THR A 331 9.79 -6.62 -3.08
CA THR A 331 9.88 -5.25 -3.56
C THR A 331 8.47 -4.78 -3.94
N LEU A 332 8.00 -3.70 -3.32
CA LEU A 332 6.72 -3.07 -3.65
C LEU A 332 7.02 -1.78 -4.42
N GLN A 333 7.14 -1.92 -5.74
CA GLN A 333 7.65 -0.89 -6.64
C GLN A 333 6.64 0.23 -6.91
N ASN A 334 7.19 1.38 -7.27
CA ASN A 334 6.43 2.48 -7.87
C ASN A 334 6.22 2.23 -9.38
N THR A 335 5.30 2.96 -10.01
CA THR A 335 5.01 2.84 -11.46
C THR A 335 6.14 3.36 -12.33
N ASN A 336 7.06 4.15 -11.76
CA ASN A 336 8.25 4.68 -12.43
C ASN A 336 9.48 4.45 -11.53
N ASN A 337 10.54 3.91 -12.10
CA ASN A 337 11.77 3.56 -11.39
C ASN A 337 12.61 4.78 -10.96
N THR A 338 12.30 5.99 -11.41
CA THR A 338 12.96 7.24 -10.93
C THR A 338 12.28 7.85 -9.70
N TYR A 339 11.12 7.33 -9.30
CA TYR A 339 10.36 7.86 -8.17
C TYR A 339 10.75 7.16 -6.87
N LYS A 340 10.57 7.88 -5.76
CA LYS A 340 10.85 7.36 -4.43
C LYS A 340 9.65 6.65 -3.82
N ALA A 341 9.88 5.49 -3.23
CA ALA A 341 8.92 4.75 -2.44
C ALA A 341 9.61 4.09 -1.25
N GLN A 342 9.11 4.33 -0.04
CA GLN A 342 9.69 3.77 1.18
C GLN A 342 8.61 3.22 2.11
N ALA A 343 8.81 2.01 2.61
CA ALA A 343 8.03 1.50 3.73
C ALA A 343 8.55 2.14 5.02
N THR A 344 7.66 2.76 5.79
CA THR A 344 8.02 3.50 7.01
C THR A 344 7.68 2.74 8.28
N ALA A 345 6.66 1.88 8.26
CA ALA A 345 6.27 1.08 9.42
C ALA A 345 5.70 -0.28 9.03
N ILE A 346 5.94 -1.28 9.88
CA ILE A 346 5.46 -2.66 9.74
C ILE A 346 4.94 -3.17 11.08
N THR A 347 3.85 -3.94 11.05
CA THR A 347 3.28 -4.57 12.24
C THR A 347 2.72 -5.93 11.91
N TRP A 348 2.73 -6.83 12.90
CA TRP A 348 2.11 -8.14 12.80
C TRP A 348 1.20 -8.38 14.01
N SER A 349 0.05 -8.99 13.77
CA SER A 349 -0.74 -9.62 14.83
C SER A 349 -1.28 -10.97 14.39
N SER A 350 -1.53 -11.87 15.34
CA SER A 350 -2.05 -13.21 15.05
C SER A 350 -3.44 -13.18 14.42
N THR A 351 -4.22 -12.15 14.69
CA THR A 351 -5.58 -11.99 14.14
C THR A 351 -5.61 -11.10 12.89
N GLY A 352 -4.66 -10.18 12.73
CA GLY A 352 -4.62 -9.23 11.63
C GLY A 352 -3.59 -9.50 10.55
N GLY A 353 -2.64 -10.40 10.78
CA GLY A 353 -1.58 -10.72 9.83
C GLY A 353 -0.52 -9.62 9.73
N LEU A 354 0.28 -9.67 8.68
CA LEU A 354 1.39 -8.74 8.44
C LEU A 354 0.92 -7.54 7.61
N VAL A 355 1.09 -6.34 8.14
CA VAL A 355 0.69 -5.10 7.47
C VAL A 355 1.86 -4.12 7.43
N VAL A 356 2.06 -3.48 6.29
CA VAL A 356 3.10 -2.47 6.04
C VAL A 356 2.44 -1.18 5.56
N THR A 357 2.98 -0.04 5.95
CA THR A 357 2.63 1.25 5.36
C THR A 357 3.90 2.01 4.97
N GLY A 358 3.75 2.92 4.02
CA GLY A 358 4.83 3.70 3.45
C GLY A 358 4.29 4.78 2.52
N TYR A 359 5.17 5.57 1.93
CA TYR A 359 4.75 6.54 0.91
C TYR A 359 5.24 6.13 -0.49
N MET A 360 4.47 6.46 -1.52
CA MET A 360 4.91 6.42 -2.91
C MET A 360 4.84 7.80 -3.53
N GLN A 361 5.92 8.23 -4.19
CA GLN A 361 5.95 9.46 -4.96
C GLN A 361 5.13 9.31 -6.25
N THR A 362 4.44 10.38 -6.67
CA THR A 362 3.69 10.42 -7.94
C THR A 362 4.38 11.35 -8.96
N PRO A 363 3.95 11.37 -10.24
CA PRO A 363 4.56 12.21 -11.27
C PRO A 363 4.62 13.71 -10.96
N SER A 364 3.71 14.24 -10.16
CA SER A 364 3.70 15.65 -9.73
C SER A 364 4.62 15.94 -8.55
N THR A 365 5.55 15.04 -8.22
CA THR A 365 6.42 15.07 -7.01
C THR A 365 5.69 14.98 -5.67
N THR A 366 4.37 14.79 -5.70
CA THR A 366 3.55 14.55 -4.53
C THR A 366 3.79 13.16 -3.97
N LYS A 367 3.30 12.87 -2.76
CA LYS A 367 3.45 11.58 -2.10
C LYS A 367 2.10 11.09 -1.62
N GLN A 368 1.83 9.80 -1.78
CA GLN A 368 0.61 9.15 -1.29
C GLN A 368 0.97 8.11 -0.23
N ILE A 369 0.22 8.08 0.88
CA ILE A 369 0.27 6.98 1.84
C ILE A 369 -0.21 5.72 1.14
N THR A 370 0.57 4.64 1.20
CA THR A 370 0.19 3.33 0.71
C THR A 370 0.31 2.30 1.80
N THR A 371 -0.73 1.49 1.96
CA THR A 371 -0.80 0.42 2.94
C THR A 371 -0.99 -0.93 2.25
N PHE A 372 -0.26 -1.93 2.71
CA PHE A 372 -0.30 -3.30 2.19
C PHE A 372 -0.56 -4.30 3.30
N ARG A 373 -1.35 -5.34 3.01
CA ARG A 373 -1.36 -6.59 3.78
C ARG A 373 -0.61 -7.66 2.99
N LEU A 374 0.30 -8.37 3.64
CA LEU A 374 1.15 -9.37 2.99
C LEU A 374 0.92 -10.76 3.60
N ASN A 375 0.93 -11.78 2.74
CA ASN A 375 0.91 -13.16 3.18
C ASN A 375 2.24 -13.51 3.87
N THR A 376 2.18 -14.00 5.11
CA THR A 376 3.38 -14.27 5.93
C THR A 376 4.25 -15.41 5.40
N ALA A 377 3.69 -16.33 4.60
CA ALA A 377 4.40 -17.49 4.08
C ALA A 377 5.24 -17.15 2.85
N ASN A 378 4.69 -16.37 1.91
CA ASN A 378 5.33 -16.10 0.62
C ASN A 378 5.53 -14.61 0.29
N GLY A 379 5.06 -13.70 1.15
CA GLY A 379 5.15 -12.24 0.98
C GLY A 379 4.23 -11.67 -0.11
N ASN A 380 3.35 -12.47 -0.71
CA ASN A 380 2.45 -11.98 -1.76
C ASN A 380 1.48 -10.93 -1.18
N VAL A 381 1.23 -9.89 -1.96
CA VAL A 381 0.30 -8.82 -1.61
C VAL A 381 -1.12 -9.39 -1.58
N GLN A 382 -1.77 -9.31 -0.43
CA GLN A 382 -3.18 -9.68 -0.24
C GLN A 382 -4.08 -8.45 -0.40
N MET A 383 -3.61 -7.31 0.11
CA MET A 383 -4.31 -6.02 0.01
C MET A 383 -3.29 -4.92 -0.30
N LYS A 384 -3.71 -3.95 -1.13
CA LYS A 384 -3.05 -2.66 -1.36
C LYS A 384 -4.11 -1.55 -1.31
N ARG A 385 -3.83 -0.47 -0.59
CA ARG A 385 -4.64 0.75 -0.57
C ARG A 385 -3.75 1.97 -0.64
N ASP A 386 -3.99 2.78 -1.66
CA ASP A 386 -3.42 4.12 -1.79
C ASP A 386 -4.41 5.11 -1.19
N TYR A 387 -3.96 5.91 -0.24
CA TYR A 387 -4.72 7.05 0.27
C TYR A 387 -4.57 8.20 -0.73
N GLN A 388 -5.67 8.55 -1.38
CA GLN A 388 -5.73 9.64 -2.34
C GLN A 388 -6.87 10.56 -1.93
N ASN A 389 -6.54 11.69 -1.30
CA ASN A 389 -7.58 12.60 -0.87
C ASN A 389 -7.55 13.95 -1.57
N LEU A 390 -6.37 14.46 -1.93
CA LEU A 390 -6.26 15.79 -2.50
C LEU A 390 -5.22 15.82 -3.63
N ALA A 391 -5.62 16.34 -4.79
CA ALA A 391 -4.67 16.57 -5.87
C ALA A 391 -3.60 17.55 -5.39
N GLY A 392 -2.33 17.14 -5.40
CA GLY A 392 -1.23 17.99 -4.93
C GLY A 392 -0.75 17.72 -3.49
N SER A 393 -1.39 16.84 -2.71
CA SER A 393 -0.98 16.60 -1.31
C SER A 393 0.35 15.87 -1.17
N ILE A 394 1.11 16.18 -0.13
CA ILE A 394 2.27 15.38 0.29
C ILE A 394 1.88 14.60 1.54
N ASP A 395 1.64 13.30 1.38
CA ASP A 395 1.15 12.43 2.44
C ASP A 395 2.24 11.46 2.91
N TYR A 396 2.49 11.44 4.22
CA TYR A 396 3.49 10.57 4.87
C TYR A 396 2.87 9.78 6.01
N PRO A 397 3.02 8.44 6.04
CA PRO A 397 2.60 7.65 7.17
C PRO A 397 3.71 7.57 8.21
N THR A 398 3.32 7.61 9.46
CA THR A 398 4.20 7.60 10.63
C THR A 398 3.91 6.46 11.59
N GLY A 399 2.75 5.82 11.48
CA GLY A 399 2.40 4.68 12.30
C GLY A 399 1.38 3.77 11.66
N ILE A 400 1.45 2.49 12.01
CA ILE A 400 0.46 1.48 11.65
C ILE A 400 0.11 0.58 12.83
N ALA A 401 -1.17 0.22 12.95
CA ALA A 401 -1.65 -0.74 13.92
C ALA A 401 -2.68 -1.67 13.27
N VAL A 402 -2.74 -2.92 13.72
CA VAL A 402 -3.67 -3.92 13.17
C VAL A 402 -4.27 -4.79 14.28
N ASN A 403 -5.59 -4.98 14.22
CA ASN A 403 -6.31 -5.89 15.09
C ASN A 403 -7.48 -6.53 14.34
N ASN A 404 -7.50 -7.86 14.27
CA ASN A 404 -8.44 -8.62 13.47
C ASN A 404 -8.45 -8.11 12.03
N ASN A 405 -9.62 -7.83 11.49
CA ASN A 405 -9.78 -7.31 10.15
C ASN A 405 -9.60 -5.78 10.02
N HIS A 406 -9.24 -5.07 11.09
CA HIS A 406 -9.10 -3.62 11.09
C HIS A 406 -7.64 -3.16 11.08
N ILE A 407 -7.35 -2.13 10.29
CA ILE A 407 -6.03 -1.51 10.16
C ILE A 407 -6.18 -0.01 10.41
N TRP A 408 -5.34 0.55 11.27
CA TRP A 408 -5.22 1.98 11.51
C TRP A 408 -3.88 2.48 10.98
N VAL A 409 -3.91 3.61 10.28
CA VAL A 409 -2.71 4.27 9.76
C VAL A 409 -2.75 5.73 10.20
N THR A 410 -1.70 6.20 10.87
CA THR A 410 -1.49 7.61 11.19
C THR A 410 -0.42 8.20 10.29
N GLY A 411 -0.54 9.49 10.04
CA GLY A 411 0.38 10.21 9.18
C GLY A 411 0.12 11.71 9.18
N GLN A 412 0.78 12.38 8.25
CA GLN A 412 0.59 13.80 7.97
C GLN A 412 0.23 13.99 6.49
N THR A 413 -0.59 15.01 6.23
CA THR A 413 -0.90 15.51 4.89
C THR A 413 -0.53 16.98 4.81
N THR A 414 0.24 17.35 3.78
CA THR A 414 0.57 18.74 3.49
C THR A 414 -0.15 19.20 2.24
N VAL A 415 -0.90 20.30 2.36
CA VAL A 415 -1.63 20.94 1.26
C VAL A 415 -1.46 22.45 1.39
N ASP A 416 -0.99 23.11 0.33
CA ASP A 416 -0.70 24.55 0.31
C ASP A 416 0.13 25.00 1.53
N ASP A 417 1.26 24.32 1.77
CA ASP A 417 2.18 24.49 2.91
C ASP A 417 1.57 24.28 4.31
N THR A 418 0.31 23.84 4.39
CA THR A 418 -0.37 23.54 5.65
C THR A 418 -0.29 22.05 5.95
N VAL A 419 0.35 21.68 7.06
CA VAL A 419 0.43 20.31 7.55
C VAL A 419 -0.79 20.01 8.43
N ARG A 420 -1.38 18.83 8.28
CA ARG A 420 -2.43 18.28 9.14
C ARG A 420 -2.14 16.83 9.48
N TYR A 421 -2.52 16.40 10.67
CA TYR A 421 -2.53 14.96 10.95
C TYR A 421 -3.67 14.28 10.21
N VAL A 422 -3.40 13.09 9.69
CA VAL A 422 -4.40 12.20 9.10
C VAL A 422 -4.38 10.86 9.82
N THR A 423 -5.56 10.33 10.11
CA THR A 423 -5.75 8.97 10.61
C THR A 423 -6.75 8.25 9.71
N LEU A 424 -6.35 7.09 9.21
CA LEU A 424 -7.14 6.24 8.34
C LEU A 424 -7.52 4.98 9.09
N LYS A 425 -8.75 4.50 8.88
CA LYS A 425 -9.14 3.17 9.34
C LYS A 425 -9.71 2.34 8.21
N TYR A 426 -9.04 1.26 7.91
CA TYR A 426 -9.51 0.24 6.96
C TYR A 426 -10.16 -0.93 7.68
N GLU A 427 -11.09 -1.57 6.98
CA GLU A 427 -11.60 -2.89 7.32
C GLU A 427 -11.38 -3.82 6.13
N THR A 428 -10.96 -5.05 6.40
CA THR A 428 -10.71 -6.07 5.40
C THR A 428 -11.74 -7.21 5.50
N TYR A 429 -11.98 -7.86 4.37
CA TYR A 429 -12.79 -9.06 4.29
C TYR A 429 -12.12 -10.05 3.34
N GLU A 430 -11.83 -11.26 3.84
CA GLU A 430 -11.26 -12.32 3.02
C GLU A 430 -12.39 -13.07 2.32
N GLN A 431 -12.61 -12.77 1.05
CA GLN A 431 -13.55 -13.49 0.21
C GLN A 431 -12.90 -14.79 -0.27
N LEU A 432 -13.46 -15.91 0.18
CA LEU A 432 -13.07 -17.23 -0.29
C LEU A 432 -13.78 -17.53 -1.62
N ASN A 433 -13.01 -17.96 -2.62
CA ASN A 433 -13.51 -18.28 -3.95
C ASN A 433 -13.31 -19.77 -4.27
N GLU A 434 -13.89 -20.64 -3.43
CA GLU A 434 -13.92 -22.08 -3.70
C GLU A 434 -14.82 -22.35 -4.91
N ILE A 435 -14.36 -23.19 -5.85
CA ILE A 435 -15.11 -23.50 -7.06
C ILE A 435 -15.85 -24.82 -6.90
N VAL A 436 -17.13 -24.83 -7.24
CA VAL A 436 -17.90 -26.07 -7.44
C VAL A 436 -17.67 -26.57 -8.85
N TYR A 437 -17.30 -27.84 -8.97
CA TYR A 437 -17.06 -28.51 -10.24
C TYR A 437 -18.18 -29.51 -10.53
N ASP A 438 -18.44 -29.74 -11.81
CA ASP A 438 -19.31 -30.84 -12.22
C ASP A 438 -18.61 -32.21 -12.07
N SER A 439 -19.33 -33.30 -12.39
CA SER A 439 -18.81 -34.66 -12.27
C SER A 439 -17.60 -34.98 -13.15
N ILE A 440 -17.31 -34.15 -14.16
CA ILE A 440 -16.18 -34.32 -15.08
C ILE A 440 -15.06 -33.29 -14.84
N GLY A 441 -15.19 -32.46 -13.79
CA GLY A 441 -14.17 -31.51 -13.35
C GLY A 441 -14.22 -30.15 -14.04
N ILE A 442 -15.32 -29.78 -14.70
CA ILE A 442 -15.51 -28.44 -15.27
C ILE A 442 -15.98 -27.48 -14.17
N PRO A 443 -15.32 -26.31 -14.01
CA PRO A 443 -15.76 -25.31 -13.03
C PRO A 443 -17.15 -24.79 -13.39
N MET A 444 -18.06 -24.76 -12.42
CA MET A 444 -19.44 -24.33 -12.63
C MET A 444 -19.70 -22.94 -12.04
N TYR A 445 -19.45 -22.78 -10.74
CA TYR A 445 -19.74 -21.54 -10.00
C TYR A 445 -18.90 -21.44 -8.74
N VAL A 446 -18.80 -20.24 -8.18
CA VAL A 446 -18.19 -20.00 -6.87
C VAL A 446 -19.14 -20.49 -5.79
N LYS A 447 -18.66 -21.40 -4.94
CA LYS A 447 -19.40 -21.98 -3.83
C LYS A 447 -19.93 -20.90 -2.89
N ASP A 448 -21.15 -21.10 -2.38
CA ASP A 448 -21.82 -20.23 -1.42
C ASP A 448 -21.93 -18.75 -1.86
N GLN A 449 -21.86 -18.48 -3.17
CA GLN A 449 -22.02 -17.13 -3.73
C GLN A 449 -23.11 -17.10 -4.81
N ILE A 450 -24.03 -16.15 -4.66
CA ILE A 450 -25.02 -15.80 -5.67
C ILE A 450 -24.85 -14.35 -6.11
N ILE A 451 -25.26 -14.05 -7.34
CA ILE A 451 -25.40 -12.68 -7.84
C ILE A 451 -26.88 -12.35 -7.83
N VAL A 452 -27.22 -11.25 -7.17
CA VAL A 452 -28.60 -10.74 -7.08
C VAL A 452 -28.64 -9.32 -7.59
N ARG A 453 -29.58 -9.04 -8.48
CA ARG A 453 -29.92 -7.69 -8.86
C ARG A 453 -31.20 -7.28 -8.15
N PHE A 454 -31.07 -6.36 -7.22
CA PHE A 454 -32.21 -5.78 -6.51
C PHE A 454 -32.87 -4.68 -7.33
N SER A 455 -34.13 -4.41 -7.01
CA SER A 455 -34.81 -3.18 -7.38
C SER A 455 -33.94 -1.98 -6.96
N PRO A 456 -33.63 -1.04 -7.87
CA PRO A 456 -32.85 0.14 -7.56
C PRO A 456 -33.42 1.02 -6.45
N TYR A 457 -34.73 0.90 -6.19
CA TYR A 457 -35.43 1.63 -5.13
C TYR A 457 -35.25 1.00 -3.75
N SER A 458 -34.88 -0.29 -3.70
CA SER A 458 -34.69 -1.05 -2.46
C SER A 458 -33.27 -0.99 -1.92
N VAL A 459 -32.29 -0.59 -2.74
CA VAL A 459 -30.87 -0.49 -2.34
C VAL A 459 -30.61 0.88 -1.72
N GLN A 460 -29.88 0.94 -0.61
CA GLN A 460 -29.58 2.19 0.07
C GLN A 460 -28.55 3.06 -0.67
N ASP A 461 -28.76 4.38 -0.64
CA ASP A 461 -27.88 5.37 -1.26
C ASP A 461 -26.49 5.39 -0.61
N GLU A 462 -26.46 5.30 0.73
CA GLU A 462 -25.23 5.38 1.52
C GLU A 462 -24.22 4.29 1.12
N PHE A 463 -24.69 3.07 0.88
CA PHE A 463 -23.82 2.00 0.42
C PHE A 463 -23.34 2.23 -1.02
N VAL A 464 -24.24 2.49 -1.97
CA VAL A 464 -23.89 2.57 -3.39
C VAL A 464 -22.95 3.73 -3.67
N ASN A 465 -23.30 4.93 -3.18
CA ASN A 465 -22.57 6.16 -3.48
C ASN A 465 -21.25 6.27 -2.71
N ASN A 466 -21.05 5.48 -1.65
CA ASN A 466 -19.78 5.42 -0.94
C ASN A 466 -18.79 4.51 -1.70
N LEU A 467 -17.94 5.11 -2.54
CA LEU A 467 -16.91 4.41 -3.30
C LEU A 467 -15.78 3.82 -2.43
N GLN A 468 -15.69 4.25 -1.17
CA GLN A 468 -14.74 3.73 -0.19
C GLN A 468 -15.23 2.43 0.47
N LYS A 469 -16.50 2.05 0.25
CA LYS A 469 -17.07 0.76 0.66
C LYS A 469 -17.35 -0.13 -0.56
N VAL A 470 -16.78 -1.32 -0.58
CA VAL A 470 -16.98 -2.34 -1.64
C VAL A 470 -17.77 -3.56 -1.17
N TYR A 471 -17.91 -3.76 0.14
CA TYR A 471 -18.77 -4.77 0.75
C TYR A 471 -19.43 -4.22 2.03
N GLU A 472 -20.53 -4.82 2.45
CA GLU A 472 -21.27 -4.45 3.66
C GLU A 472 -22.25 -5.55 4.05
N SER A 473 -22.75 -5.55 5.29
CA SER A 473 -23.86 -6.43 5.69
C SER A 473 -25.16 -6.09 4.94
N LEU A 474 -25.93 -7.11 4.53
CA LEU A 474 -27.13 -6.92 3.71
C LEU A 474 -28.15 -5.93 4.32
N SER A 475 -28.28 -5.92 5.65
CA SER A 475 -29.15 -4.98 6.37
C SER A 475 -28.85 -3.50 6.12
N ASN A 476 -27.60 -3.16 5.79
CA ASN A 476 -27.16 -1.81 5.46
C ASN A 476 -27.15 -1.55 3.95
N VAL A 477 -27.32 -2.60 3.13
CA VAL A 477 -27.43 -2.50 1.67
C VAL A 477 -28.87 -2.30 1.22
N LEU A 478 -29.84 -2.90 1.91
CA LEU A 478 -31.26 -2.84 1.56
C LEU A 478 -32.07 -1.97 2.53
N ASP A 479 -33.16 -1.38 2.06
CA ASP A 479 -34.16 -0.77 2.94
C ASP A 479 -34.80 -1.81 3.87
N ALA A 480 -35.32 -1.36 5.02
CA ALA A 480 -35.86 -2.27 6.04
C ALA A 480 -37.01 -3.17 5.55
N PRO A 481 -37.98 -2.69 4.74
CA PRO A 481 -39.03 -3.55 4.17
C PRO A 481 -38.48 -4.66 3.28
N THR A 482 -37.55 -4.33 2.38
CA THR A 482 -36.97 -5.28 1.43
C THR A 482 -36.07 -6.28 2.17
N PHE A 483 -35.24 -5.81 3.09
CA PHE A 483 -34.42 -6.66 3.95
C PHE A 483 -35.27 -7.68 4.72
N SER A 484 -36.39 -7.25 5.32
CA SER A 484 -37.27 -8.14 6.10
C SER A 484 -37.89 -9.27 5.27
N LYS A 485 -38.06 -9.09 3.95
CA LYS A 485 -38.54 -10.13 3.03
C LYS A 485 -37.45 -11.11 2.61
N ILE A 486 -36.24 -10.59 2.37
CA ILE A 486 -35.12 -11.36 1.79
C ILE A 486 -34.35 -12.13 2.87
N GLN A 487 -34.12 -11.51 4.01
CA GLN A 487 -33.29 -12.05 5.08
C GLN A 487 -33.68 -13.47 5.51
N PRO A 488 -34.97 -13.81 5.72
CA PRO A 488 -35.37 -15.17 6.08
C PRO A 488 -35.02 -16.24 5.04
N ILE A 489 -34.98 -15.86 3.76
CA ILE A 489 -34.65 -16.76 2.63
C ILE A 489 -33.16 -17.08 2.65
N LEU A 490 -32.32 -16.10 2.95
CA LEU A 490 -30.86 -16.28 2.96
C LEU A 490 -30.33 -16.96 4.23
N SER A 491 -31.20 -17.13 5.23
CA SER A 491 -30.83 -17.51 6.60
C SER A 491 -31.48 -18.81 7.07
N GLU A 492 -31.81 -19.71 6.13
CA GLU A 492 -32.59 -20.96 6.38
C GLU A 492 -32.14 -21.76 7.60
N ALA A 493 -30.83 -21.82 7.87
CA ALA A 493 -30.26 -22.55 9.00
C ALA A 493 -30.02 -21.68 10.26
N ASN A 494 -30.06 -20.34 10.14
CA ASN A 494 -29.75 -19.43 11.23
C ASN A 494 -30.39 -18.05 11.02
N ALA A 495 -31.54 -17.79 11.64
CA ALA A 495 -32.26 -16.52 11.54
C ALA A 495 -31.45 -15.24 11.92
N GLN A 496 -30.29 -15.38 12.59
CA GLN A 496 -29.39 -14.27 12.91
C GLN A 496 -28.31 -14.02 11.84
N PHE A 497 -28.21 -14.85 10.81
CA PHE A 497 -27.18 -14.75 9.78
C PHE A 497 -27.40 -13.55 8.86
N ASN A 498 -26.65 -12.48 9.01
CA ASN A 498 -26.71 -11.31 8.12
C ASN A 498 -25.61 -11.43 7.03
N PRO A 499 -25.97 -11.69 5.77
CA PRO A 499 -24.99 -12.01 4.74
C PRO A 499 -24.13 -10.81 4.36
N ILE A 500 -22.86 -11.08 4.05
CA ILE A 500 -21.98 -10.10 3.41
C ILE A 500 -22.42 -9.92 1.96
N THR A 501 -22.57 -8.65 1.57
CA THR A 501 -22.99 -8.23 0.25
C THR A 501 -21.90 -7.38 -0.39
N ILE A 502 -21.47 -7.76 -1.59
CA ILE A 502 -20.30 -7.21 -2.28
C ILE A 502 -20.73 -6.54 -3.59
N LYS A 503 -20.19 -5.33 -3.85
CA LYS A 503 -20.41 -4.63 -5.12
C LYS A 503 -19.74 -5.37 -6.28
N VAL A 504 -20.53 -5.71 -7.29
CA VAL A 504 -20.00 -6.13 -8.60
C VAL A 504 -19.40 -4.92 -9.32
N TYR A 505 -20.17 -3.83 -9.41
CA TYR A 505 -19.77 -2.59 -10.06
C TYR A 505 -19.31 -1.55 -9.04
N LYS A 506 -18.06 -1.70 -8.57
CA LYS A 506 -17.48 -0.94 -7.44
C LYS A 506 -17.39 0.58 -7.66
N ARG A 507 -17.50 1.07 -8.91
CA ARG A 507 -17.32 2.48 -9.28
C ARG A 507 -18.60 3.19 -9.74
N PHE A 508 -19.72 2.48 -9.88
CA PHE A 508 -20.96 3.11 -10.33
C PHE A 508 -21.66 3.80 -9.17
N LEU A 509 -22.02 5.06 -9.38
CA LEU A 509 -22.87 5.85 -8.51
C LEU A 509 -24.35 5.68 -8.91
N LYS A 510 -25.27 6.00 -8.01
CA LYS A 510 -26.70 6.02 -8.37
C LYS A 510 -27.04 7.06 -9.44
N SER A 511 -26.27 8.14 -9.50
CA SER A 511 -26.38 9.20 -10.52
C SER A 511 -25.96 8.74 -11.91
N ASP A 512 -25.18 7.66 -12.01
CA ASP A 512 -24.71 7.13 -13.29
C ASP A 512 -25.89 6.51 -14.03
N SER A 513 -26.36 7.26 -15.02
CA SER A 513 -27.56 6.92 -15.81
C SER A 513 -27.26 6.93 -17.30
N THR A 514 -26.20 7.60 -17.74
CA THR A 514 -25.83 7.67 -19.16
C THR A 514 -24.33 7.69 -19.37
N PHE A 515 -23.86 7.09 -20.47
CA PHE A 515 -22.50 7.26 -20.99
C PHE A 515 -22.56 7.84 -22.40
N VAL A 516 -21.59 8.67 -22.74
CA VAL A 516 -21.43 9.21 -24.10
C VAL A 516 -20.48 8.28 -24.84
N THR A 517 -21.00 7.57 -25.83
CA THR A 517 -20.18 6.75 -26.73
C THR A 517 -19.14 7.60 -27.43
N ARG A 518 -18.12 6.96 -28.00
CA ARG A 518 -17.08 7.66 -28.79
C ARG A 518 -17.66 8.47 -29.97
N LEU A 519 -18.86 8.14 -30.43
CA LEU A 519 -19.59 8.86 -31.48
C LEU A 519 -20.44 10.04 -30.94
N GLY A 520 -20.24 10.44 -29.68
CA GLY A 520 -21.01 11.50 -29.05
C GLY A 520 -22.46 11.11 -28.70
N THR A 521 -22.88 9.87 -28.96
CA THR A 521 -24.23 9.41 -28.65
C THR A 521 -24.35 9.09 -27.17
N GLN A 522 -25.31 9.73 -26.50
CA GLN A 522 -25.65 9.42 -25.11
C GLN A 522 -26.49 8.14 -25.04
N VAL A 523 -25.99 7.14 -24.32
CA VAL A 523 -26.65 5.84 -24.14
C VAL A 523 -27.03 5.69 -22.67
N GLN A 524 -28.27 5.29 -22.40
CA GLN A 524 -28.73 4.97 -21.06
C GLN A 524 -28.02 3.73 -20.54
N ILE A 525 -27.40 3.85 -19.37
CA ILE A 525 -26.78 2.73 -18.69
C ILE A 525 -27.85 2.12 -17.79
N ALA A 526 -27.99 0.80 -17.84
CA ALA A 526 -28.81 0.11 -16.87
C ALA A 526 -28.29 0.42 -15.45
N LYS A 527 -29.16 0.43 -14.44
CA LYS A 527 -28.78 0.64 -13.03
C LYS A 527 -28.02 -0.59 -12.51
N LEU A 528 -26.80 -0.80 -12.99
CA LEU A 528 -25.99 -1.98 -12.74
C LEU A 528 -25.46 -2.01 -11.31
N TRP A 529 -25.31 -0.84 -10.68
CA TRP A 529 -24.95 -0.68 -9.27
C TRP A 529 -25.92 -1.35 -8.29
N SER A 530 -27.11 -1.78 -8.72
CA SER A 530 -28.03 -2.57 -7.88
C SER A 530 -27.77 -4.08 -7.94
N THR A 531 -26.71 -4.49 -8.63
CA THR A 531 -26.26 -5.88 -8.78
C THR A 531 -25.11 -6.17 -7.82
N MET A 532 -25.30 -7.15 -6.95
CA MET A 532 -24.38 -7.48 -5.87
C MET A 532 -24.10 -8.98 -5.84
N ILE A 533 -22.92 -9.36 -5.34
CA ILE A 533 -22.68 -10.72 -4.87
C ILE A 533 -23.18 -10.81 -3.43
N ILE A 534 -23.87 -11.89 -3.08
CA ILE A 534 -24.27 -12.21 -1.72
C ILE A 534 -23.58 -13.52 -1.33
N GLU A 535 -22.90 -13.48 -0.19
CA GLU A 535 -22.30 -14.68 0.40
C GLU A 535 -23.29 -15.36 1.34
N LEU A 536 -23.46 -16.66 1.13
CA LEU A 536 -24.42 -17.51 1.82
C LEU A 536 -23.74 -18.33 2.92
N PRO A 537 -24.49 -18.87 3.89
CA PRO A 537 -23.95 -19.84 4.83
C PRO A 537 -23.41 -21.08 4.11
N ASP A 538 -22.38 -21.70 4.69
CA ASP A 538 -21.87 -22.98 4.21
C ASP A 538 -23.01 -24.01 4.04
N SER A 539 -23.00 -24.70 2.91
CA SER A 539 -23.97 -25.78 2.59
C SER A 539 -25.42 -25.31 2.38
N SER A 540 -25.64 -24.05 2.02
CA SER A 540 -26.95 -23.55 1.58
C SER A 540 -27.49 -24.30 0.35
N ASP A 541 -28.82 -24.49 0.30
CA ASP A 541 -29.51 -24.92 -0.93
C ASP A 541 -29.63 -23.73 -1.89
N ILE A 542 -28.55 -23.49 -2.65
CA ILE A 542 -28.43 -22.34 -3.54
C ILE A 542 -29.56 -22.29 -4.58
N ASP A 543 -30.01 -23.44 -5.08
CA ASP A 543 -31.06 -23.49 -6.10
C ASP A 543 -32.42 -23.09 -5.52
N PHE A 544 -32.79 -23.63 -4.35
CA PHE A 544 -34.01 -23.21 -3.66
C PHE A 544 -33.98 -21.71 -3.28
N ILE A 545 -32.84 -21.21 -2.79
CA ILE A 545 -32.69 -19.78 -2.47
C ILE A 545 -32.89 -18.92 -3.73
N ILE A 546 -32.25 -19.26 -4.84
CA ILE A 546 -32.37 -18.52 -6.11
C ILE A 546 -33.82 -18.52 -6.61
N ASP A 547 -34.48 -19.68 -6.63
CA ASP A 547 -35.86 -19.81 -7.08
C ASP A 547 -36.81 -18.97 -6.21
N THR A 548 -36.59 -19.01 -4.89
CA THR A 548 -37.39 -18.24 -3.94
C THR A 548 -37.16 -16.74 -4.11
N LEU A 549 -35.91 -16.28 -4.23
CA LEU A 549 -35.58 -14.87 -4.47
C LEU A 549 -36.19 -14.35 -5.77
N ASN A 550 -36.12 -15.12 -6.86
CA ASN A 550 -36.70 -14.75 -8.15
C ASN A 550 -38.23 -14.63 -8.12
N SER A 551 -38.90 -15.16 -7.09
CA SER A 551 -40.35 -14.98 -6.88
C SER A 551 -40.71 -13.66 -6.16
N ILE A 552 -39.73 -12.96 -5.57
CA ILE A 552 -39.95 -11.73 -4.79
C ILE A 552 -39.97 -10.51 -5.72
N VAL A 553 -41.14 -10.22 -6.28
CA VAL A 553 -41.37 -9.04 -7.13
C VAL A 553 -42.05 -7.90 -6.36
N PRO A 554 -41.66 -6.62 -6.60
CA PRO A 554 -40.64 -6.16 -7.54
C PRO A 554 -39.22 -6.04 -6.94
N GLU A 555 -39.01 -6.45 -5.69
CA GLU A 555 -37.76 -6.18 -4.95
C GLU A 555 -36.51 -6.89 -5.52
N VAL A 556 -36.67 -8.07 -6.11
CA VAL A 556 -35.62 -8.81 -6.81
C VAL A 556 -35.91 -8.79 -8.31
N ILE A 557 -34.97 -8.28 -9.10
CA ILE A 557 -35.05 -8.28 -10.57
C ILE A 557 -34.62 -9.66 -11.10
N TYR A 558 -33.50 -10.18 -10.59
CA TYR A 558 -33.07 -11.55 -10.81
C TYR A 558 -32.05 -11.98 -9.74
N ALA A 559 -31.91 -13.29 -9.55
CA ALA A 559 -30.84 -13.96 -8.81
C ALA A 559 -30.31 -15.14 -9.63
N HIS A 560 -29.01 -15.40 -9.57
CA HIS A 560 -28.37 -16.59 -10.16
C HIS A 560 -27.07 -16.95 -9.44
N LYS A 561 -26.54 -18.16 -9.69
CA LYS A 561 -25.23 -18.61 -9.19
C LYS A 561 -24.12 -17.67 -9.67
N ASN A 562 -23.06 -17.47 -8.87
CA ASN A 562 -21.87 -16.78 -9.33
C ASN A 562 -21.06 -17.70 -10.28
N TYR A 563 -21.53 -17.86 -11.52
CA TYR A 563 -20.97 -18.79 -12.49
C TYR A 563 -19.52 -18.47 -12.84
N VAL A 564 -18.71 -19.53 -12.94
CA VAL A 564 -17.33 -19.46 -13.39
C VAL A 564 -17.27 -20.06 -14.77
N TYR A 565 -16.85 -19.26 -15.74
CA TYR A 565 -16.64 -19.72 -17.10
C TYR A 565 -15.14 -19.87 -17.32
N SER A 566 -14.72 -21.08 -17.68
CA SER A 566 -13.42 -21.29 -18.33
C SER A 566 -13.61 -21.09 -19.83
N PHE A 567 -12.68 -20.38 -20.47
CA PHE A 567 -12.60 -20.44 -21.92
C PHE A 567 -12.42 -21.91 -22.32
N ASN A 568 -13.36 -22.44 -23.09
CA ASN A 568 -13.07 -23.67 -23.82
C ASN A 568 -11.96 -23.33 -24.83
N ASP A 569 -10.96 -24.21 -24.93
CA ASP A 569 -9.86 -24.05 -25.90
C ASP A 569 -10.37 -23.89 -27.34
N VAL A 570 -11.60 -24.34 -27.59
CA VAL A 570 -12.33 -24.20 -28.84
C VAL A 570 -13.58 -23.33 -28.62
N PRO A 571 -13.71 -22.18 -29.30
CA PRO A 571 -14.95 -21.41 -29.38
C PRO A 571 -16.14 -22.30 -29.75
N ASN A 572 -17.29 -22.03 -29.15
CA ASN A 572 -18.55 -22.73 -29.39
C ASN A 572 -19.23 -22.34 -30.71
N ASP A 573 -18.47 -21.78 -31.64
CA ASP A 573 -18.90 -21.45 -32.99
C ASP A 573 -18.82 -22.72 -33.85
N ALA A 574 -19.95 -23.17 -34.39
CA ALA A 574 -20.02 -24.36 -35.24
C ALA A 574 -19.20 -24.20 -36.53
N GLU A 575 -18.93 -22.96 -36.95
CA GLU A 575 -18.10 -22.61 -38.10
C GLU A 575 -16.63 -22.39 -37.72
N TRP A 576 -16.26 -22.50 -36.43
CA TRP A 576 -14.87 -22.34 -35.96
C TRP A 576 -13.85 -23.18 -36.76
N PRO A 577 -14.13 -24.47 -37.10
CA PRO A 577 -13.21 -25.26 -37.94
C PRO A 577 -13.05 -24.75 -39.37
N ASN A 578 -13.97 -23.89 -39.85
CA ASN A 578 -13.99 -23.35 -41.20
C ASN A 578 -13.34 -21.96 -41.29
N GLN A 579 -13.02 -21.32 -40.16
CA GLN A 579 -12.37 -20.01 -40.10
C GLN A 579 -10.84 -20.14 -40.28
N GLN A 580 -10.42 -20.55 -41.48
CA GLN A 580 -9.02 -20.84 -41.86
C GLN A 580 -8.03 -19.69 -41.57
N SER A 581 -8.50 -18.44 -41.56
CA SER A 581 -7.70 -17.25 -41.24
C SER A 581 -7.42 -17.08 -39.74
N LEU A 582 -8.22 -17.69 -38.87
CA LEU A 582 -8.08 -17.63 -37.41
C LEU A 582 -7.49 -18.93 -36.83
N PHE A 583 -7.73 -20.06 -37.49
CA PHE A 583 -7.19 -21.37 -37.14
C PHE A 583 -6.99 -22.22 -38.41
N SER A 584 -5.74 -22.52 -38.77
CA SER A 584 -5.45 -23.40 -39.91
C SER A 584 -4.91 -24.75 -39.43
N ALA A 585 -5.64 -25.84 -39.71
CA ALA A 585 -5.17 -27.20 -39.46
C ALA A 585 -4.08 -27.66 -40.44
N MET A 586 -3.95 -26.96 -41.59
CA MET A 586 -2.93 -27.26 -42.61
C MET A 586 -1.63 -26.49 -42.35
N TYR A 587 -1.70 -25.34 -41.69
CA TYR A 587 -0.55 -24.49 -41.33
C TYR A 587 -0.65 -24.10 -39.84
N PRO A 588 -0.17 -24.96 -38.92
CA PRO A 588 -0.42 -24.87 -37.48
C PRO A 588 -0.02 -23.55 -36.81
N ASP A 589 0.87 -22.77 -37.41
CA ASP A 589 1.39 -21.49 -36.87
C ASP A 589 0.98 -20.26 -37.70
N ALA A 590 0.11 -20.43 -38.70
CA ALA A 590 -0.34 -19.34 -39.59
C ALA A 590 -1.58 -18.58 -39.07
N HIS A 591 -1.91 -18.73 -37.78
CA HIS A 591 -3.07 -18.10 -37.15
C HIS A 591 -2.77 -16.66 -36.71
N ILE A 592 -3.76 -15.77 -36.76
CA ILE A 592 -3.64 -14.35 -36.37
C ILE A 592 -3.50 -14.16 -34.83
N ASN A 593 -3.40 -15.24 -34.04
CA ASN A 593 -3.21 -15.22 -32.59
C ASN A 593 -4.15 -14.24 -31.86
N ILE A 594 -5.39 -14.16 -32.35
CA ILE A 594 -6.37 -13.13 -31.97
C ILE A 594 -6.77 -13.19 -30.49
N LYS A 595 -6.55 -14.33 -29.83
CA LYS A 595 -6.83 -14.53 -28.40
C LYS A 595 -6.05 -13.52 -27.54
N ASP A 596 -4.79 -13.25 -27.86
CA ASP A 596 -3.97 -12.25 -27.14
C ASP A 596 -4.33 -10.81 -27.54
N ALA A 597 -4.89 -10.60 -28.74
CA ALA A 597 -5.29 -9.28 -29.22
C ALA A 597 -6.58 -8.76 -28.56
N TRP A 598 -7.36 -9.63 -27.91
CA TRP A 598 -8.57 -9.26 -27.15
C TRP A 598 -8.24 -8.78 -25.73
N ASP A 599 -7.00 -8.93 -25.26
CA ASP A 599 -6.50 -8.35 -24.00
C ASP A 599 -6.13 -6.86 -24.19
N VAL A 600 -7.07 -6.08 -24.73
CA VAL A 600 -6.86 -4.68 -25.16
C VAL A 600 -6.52 -3.77 -23.97
N TYR A 601 -5.36 -3.11 -24.07
CA TYR A 601 -5.02 -1.91 -23.31
C TYR A 601 -5.91 -0.73 -23.74
N LEU A 602 -6.60 -0.12 -22.78
CA LEU A 602 -7.35 1.14 -22.96
C LEU A 602 -6.36 2.29 -23.19
N GLY A 603 -5.99 2.49 -24.46
CA GLY A 603 -5.02 3.49 -24.91
C GLY A 603 -4.33 3.18 -26.25
N ALA A 604 -4.63 2.06 -26.89
CA ALA A 604 -3.89 1.57 -28.06
C ALA A 604 -4.03 2.48 -29.31
N GLY A 605 -2.87 3.01 -29.71
CA GLY A 605 -2.65 3.89 -30.85
C GLY A 605 -1.63 4.98 -30.48
N ASN A 606 -0.34 4.64 -30.41
CA ASN A 606 0.74 5.62 -30.18
C ASN A 606 1.70 5.60 -31.40
N PRO A 607 2.04 6.76 -31.99
CA PRO A 607 2.94 6.83 -33.15
C PRO A 607 4.36 6.30 -32.90
N GLU A 608 4.79 6.20 -31.64
CA GLU A 608 6.06 5.56 -31.24
C GLU A 608 6.06 4.04 -31.50
N ILE A 609 4.88 3.41 -31.56
CA ILE A 609 4.74 1.99 -31.87
C ILE A 609 4.84 1.82 -33.38
N LYS A 610 5.88 1.09 -33.83
CA LYS A 610 6.16 0.81 -35.24
C LYS A 610 5.72 -0.60 -35.59
N VAL A 611 4.88 -0.75 -36.61
CA VAL A 611 4.36 -2.04 -37.08
C VAL A 611 4.85 -2.30 -38.50
N GLY A 612 5.59 -3.38 -38.70
CA GLY A 612 6.04 -3.82 -40.03
C GLY A 612 5.05 -4.79 -40.66
N VAL A 613 4.61 -4.53 -41.89
CA VAL A 613 3.74 -5.43 -42.67
C VAL A 613 4.59 -6.14 -43.70
N TYR A 614 4.74 -7.46 -43.56
CA TYR A 614 5.59 -8.30 -44.42
C TYR A 614 4.77 -8.89 -45.57
N ASP A 615 4.80 -8.24 -46.73
CA ASP A 615 3.94 -8.59 -47.89
C ASP A 615 4.61 -8.16 -49.23
N SER A 616 3.82 -7.90 -50.28
CA SER A 616 4.23 -7.39 -51.58
C SER A 616 4.53 -5.88 -51.59
N GLY A 617 4.03 -5.15 -50.58
CA GLY A 617 4.20 -3.71 -50.38
C GLY A 617 3.09 -3.14 -49.47
N ILE A 618 3.01 -1.80 -49.40
CA ILE A 618 1.83 -1.08 -48.91
C ILE A 618 1.62 0.12 -49.85
N ASP A 619 0.40 0.32 -50.33
CA ASP A 619 0.03 1.57 -50.99
C ASP A 619 -0.10 2.69 -49.95
N TRP A 620 0.96 3.47 -49.78
CA TRP A 620 1.00 4.57 -48.81
C TRP A 620 0.16 5.77 -49.24
N GLU A 621 -0.17 5.89 -50.54
CA GLU A 621 -1.05 6.94 -51.11
C GLU A 621 -2.52 6.68 -50.77
N HIS A 622 -2.85 5.46 -50.30
CA HIS A 622 -4.21 5.08 -49.97
C HIS A 622 -4.85 6.06 -48.97
N GLU A 623 -6.06 6.51 -49.28
CA GLU A 623 -6.82 7.53 -48.55
C GLU A 623 -7.13 7.17 -47.09
N ASP A 624 -7.07 5.88 -46.75
CA ASP A 624 -7.16 5.40 -45.35
C ASP A 624 -5.91 5.70 -44.51
N PHE A 625 -4.79 6.07 -45.12
CA PHE A 625 -3.53 6.30 -44.40
C PHE A 625 -3.12 7.76 -44.28
N GLY A 626 -3.78 8.68 -44.98
CA GLY A 626 -3.44 10.10 -44.91
C GLY A 626 -4.07 10.93 -46.02
N ASP A 627 -3.45 12.06 -46.32
CA ASP A 627 -3.92 13.03 -47.32
C ASP A 627 -3.51 12.69 -48.77
N GLY A 628 -3.08 11.46 -49.02
CA GLY A 628 -2.51 11.02 -50.30
C GLY A 628 -1.08 11.49 -50.55
N THR A 629 -0.42 12.16 -49.58
CA THR A 629 1.00 12.49 -49.65
C THR A 629 1.83 11.62 -48.70
N PHE A 630 3.08 11.32 -49.06
CA PHE A 630 3.92 10.42 -48.25
C PHE A 630 4.17 10.99 -46.85
N TRP A 631 4.37 12.31 -46.74
CA TRP A 631 4.56 13.00 -45.47
C TRP A 631 3.30 12.97 -44.59
N GLY A 632 2.12 13.10 -45.21
CA GLY A 632 0.83 13.01 -44.54
C GLY A 632 0.36 11.57 -44.27
N SER A 633 0.98 10.57 -44.91
CA SER A 633 0.66 9.15 -44.74
C SER A 633 1.21 8.59 -43.42
N LYS A 634 0.53 7.60 -42.85
CA LYS A 634 0.99 6.82 -41.70
C LYS A 634 2.03 5.76 -42.03
N VAL A 635 2.22 5.46 -43.30
CA VAL A 635 3.32 4.60 -43.75
C VAL A 635 4.60 5.42 -43.66
N LYS A 636 5.38 5.22 -42.59
CA LYS A 636 6.54 6.06 -42.25
C LYS A 636 7.87 5.50 -42.74
N GLY A 637 7.89 4.27 -43.23
CA GLY A 637 9.13 3.62 -43.65
C GLY A 637 8.90 2.22 -44.21
N GLY A 638 9.98 1.51 -44.50
CA GLY A 638 9.90 0.19 -45.12
C GLY A 638 11.25 -0.29 -45.62
N TYR A 639 11.32 -1.58 -45.94
CA TYR A 639 12.51 -2.22 -46.50
C TYR A 639 12.13 -3.35 -47.44
N ASN A 640 12.82 -3.45 -48.58
CA ASN A 640 12.65 -4.52 -49.55
C ASN A 640 13.66 -5.62 -49.29
N TYR A 641 13.24 -6.65 -48.57
CA TYR A 641 14.07 -7.82 -48.25
C TYR A 641 14.34 -8.71 -49.48
N LYS A 642 13.59 -8.56 -50.57
CA LYS A 642 13.84 -9.30 -51.81
C LYS A 642 15.09 -8.78 -52.53
N ASN A 643 15.17 -7.47 -52.73
CA ASN A 643 16.28 -6.84 -53.47
C ASN A 643 17.33 -6.21 -52.55
N LEU A 644 17.11 -6.28 -51.22
CA LEU A 644 17.94 -5.68 -50.18
C LEU A 644 18.08 -4.15 -50.34
N ASP A 645 16.99 -3.49 -50.76
CA ASP A 645 16.93 -2.07 -51.07
C ASP A 645 15.64 -1.40 -50.56
N GLY A 646 15.37 -0.16 -51.00
CA GLY A 646 14.05 0.46 -50.92
C GLY A 646 13.90 1.62 -49.93
N THR A 647 13.10 2.59 -50.35
CA THR A 647 12.41 3.58 -49.50
C THR A 647 10.92 3.24 -49.56
N ALA A 648 10.16 3.51 -48.50
CA ALA A 648 8.73 3.16 -48.44
C ALA A 648 7.92 3.71 -49.62
N GLU A 649 8.30 4.89 -50.14
CA GLU A 649 7.70 5.50 -51.33
C GLU A 649 7.71 4.57 -52.56
N GLY A 650 8.73 3.72 -52.70
CA GLY A 650 8.89 2.78 -53.81
C GLY A 650 8.31 1.38 -53.57
N LEU A 651 7.71 1.11 -52.40
CA LEU A 651 7.20 -0.21 -52.00
C LEU A 651 5.68 -0.30 -52.12
N LEU A 652 5.14 0.11 -53.29
CA LEU A 652 3.72 0.08 -53.59
C LEU A 652 3.18 -1.36 -53.69
N ASP A 653 1.88 -1.51 -53.39
CA ASP A 653 1.16 -2.78 -53.38
C ASP A 653 0.10 -2.81 -54.48
N PRO A 654 0.45 -3.27 -55.69
CA PRO A 654 -0.45 -3.22 -56.85
C PRO A 654 -1.67 -4.14 -56.75
N ASN A 655 -1.71 -5.12 -55.83
CA ASN A 655 -2.85 -6.04 -55.66
C ASN A 655 -3.64 -5.79 -54.36
N GLY A 656 -3.15 -4.92 -53.48
CA GLY A 656 -3.88 -4.39 -52.34
C GLY A 656 -3.92 -5.29 -51.10
N HIS A 657 -3.26 -6.47 -51.08
CA HIS A 657 -3.28 -7.38 -49.94
C HIS A 657 -2.53 -6.80 -48.73
N GLY A 658 -1.27 -6.38 -48.92
CA GLY A 658 -0.48 -5.71 -47.88
C GLY A 658 -1.13 -4.41 -47.40
N THR A 659 -1.77 -3.67 -48.31
CA THR A 659 -2.55 -2.44 -48.06
C THR A 659 -3.77 -2.74 -47.20
N SER A 660 -4.50 -3.81 -47.49
CA SER A 660 -5.66 -4.25 -46.70
C SER A 660 -5.26 -4.68 -45.29
N CYS A 661 -4.17 -5.45 -45.15
CA CYS A 661 -3.60 -5.82 -43.86
C CYS A 661 -3.18 -4.59 -43.04
N ALA A 662 -2.48 -3.65 -43.68
CA ALA A 662 -2.09 -2.37 -43.08
C ALA A 662 -3.32 -1.54 -42.65
N GLY A 663 -4.41 -1.59 -43.43
CA GLY A 663 -5.68 -0.92 -43.16
C GLY A 663 -6.33 -1.39 -41.86
N ILE A 664 -6.46 -2.71 -41.68
CA ILE A 664 -7.02 -3.33 -40.46
C ILE A 664 -6.24 -2.88 -39.22
N ILE A 665 -4.92 -2.77 -39.34
CA ILE A 665 -4.03 -2.39 -38.24
C ILE A 665 -4.17 -0.89 -37.92
N GLY A 666 -3.98 -0.04 -38.93
CA GLY A 666 -3.56 1.35 -38.73
C GLY A 666 -4.33 2.42 -39.49
N ALA A 667 -5.35 2.07 -40.28
CA ALA A 667 -6.15 3.05 -41.04
C ALA A 667 -6.72 4.16 -40.12
N LEU A 668 -6.67 5.41 -40.60
CA LEU A 668 -7.16 6.59 -39.92
C LEU A 668 -8.66 6.49 -39.68
N ARG A 669 -9.08 6.80 -38.46
CA ARG A 669 -10.49 6.86 -38.10
C ARG A 669 -11.05 8.25 -38.39
N ASN A 670 -12.36 8.33 -38.60
CA ASN A 670 -13.10 9.56 -38.92
C ASN A 670 -12.74 10.20 -40.28
N ASN A 671 -12.24 9.45 -41.26
CA ASN A 671 -12.01 9.94 -42.63
C ASN A 671 -13.31 10.12 -43.44
N GLU A 672 -14.37 10.66 -42.83
CA GLU A 672 -15.64 11.03 -43.49
C GLU A 672 -16.34 9.92 -44.31
N GLY A 673 -16.15 8.65 -43.94
CA GLY A 673 -16.86 7.51 -44.57
C GLY A 673 -16.18 6.97 -45.83
N ILE A 674 -14.90 7.28 -46.02
CA ILE A 674 -14.12 6.93 -47.22
C ILE A 674 -13.57 5.49 -47.15
N GLY A 675 -13.20 4.97 -45.97
CA GLY A 675 -12.74 3.57 -45.85
C GLY A 675 -12.84 2.95 -44.46
N ILE A 676 -11.95 2.01 -44.11
CA ILE A 676 -12.08 1.18 -42.88
C ILE A 676 -11.43 1.82 -41.65
N ALA A 677 -11.99 1.57 -40.46
CA ALA A 677 -11.41 2.05 -39.20
C ALA A 677 -10.40 1.03 -38.64
N GLY A 678 -9.11 1.39 -38.65
CA GLY A 678 -8.06 0.54 -38.10
C GLY A 678 -8.17 0.35 -36.58
N ILE A 679 -7.78 -0.84 -36.10
CA ILE A 679 -7.82 -1.22 -34.68
C ILE A 679 -7.01 -0.23 -33.83
N ALA A 680 -5.80 0.10 -34.27
CA ALA A 680 -4.90 1.07 -33.64
C ALA A 680 -4.73 2.35 -34.50
N GLY A 681 -5.81 2.72 -35.19
CA GLY A 681 -5.85 3.69 -36.29
C GLY A 681 -5.72 5.18 -35.95
N GLY A 682 -5.67 5.59 -34.67
CA GLY A 682 -5.62 7.03 -34.33
C GLY A 682 -6.87 7.80 -34.79
N ASN A 683 -6.81 9.13 -34.91
CA ASN A 683 -7.89 9.98 -35.42
C ASN A 683 -7.35 11.00 -36.43
N ILE A 684 -8.02 11.19 -37.57
CA ILE A 684 -7.61 12.17 -38.59
C ILE A 684 -7.67 13.62 -38.07
N ASP A 685 -8.54 13.90 -37.09
CA ASP A 685 -8.74 15.24 -36.53
C ASP A 685 -7.79 15.59 -35.37
N ASP A 686 -6.95 14.65 -34.92
CA ASP A 686 -6.06 14.81 -33.77
C ASP A 686 -4.63 14.37 -34.09
N PHE A 687 -3.82 15.33 -34.55
CA PHE A 687 -2.41 15.11 -34.91
C PHE A 687 -1.52 14.67 -33.74
N SER A 688 -1.99 14.77 -32.49
CA SER A 688 -1.27 14.25 -31.32
C SER A 688 -1.51 12.74 -31.09
N ASN A 689 -2.54 12.17 -31.70
CA ASN A 689 -2.89 10.75 -31.65
C ASN A 689 -3.19 10.20 -33.05
N ASN A 690 -2.14 10.16 -33.85
CA ASN A 690 -2.16 9.50 -35.15
C ASN A 690 -2.00 7.97 -35.03
N GLY A 691 -2.38 7.29 -33.94
CA GLY A 691 -2.30 5.82 -33.89
C GLY A 691 -0.89 5.26 -34.12
N VAL A 692 -0.76 3.99 -34.50
CA VAL A 692 0.55 3.36 -34.77
C VAL A 692 1.19 3.84 -36.09
N SER A 693 2.52 3.74 -36.19
CA SER A 693 3.28 3.99 -37.43
C SER A 693 3.46 2.70 -38.24
N LEU A 694 3.09 2.71 -39.53
CA LEU A 694 3.17 1.53 -40.42
C LEU A 694 4.47 1.52 -41.23
N TYR A 695 5.03 0.33 -41.46
CA TYR A 695 6.25 0.13 -42.25
C TYR A 695 6.05 -0.99 -43.29
N ALA A 696 6.30 -0.69 -44.57
CA ALA A 696 6.18 -1.65 -45.67
C ALA A 696 7.41 -2.56 -45.75
N MET A 697 7.27 -3.83 -45.39
CA MET A 697 8.37 -4.81 -45.40
C MET A 697 8.21 -5.76 -46.58
N LYS A 698 8.68 -5.36 -47.77
CA LYS A 698 8.49 -6.15 -48.98
C LYS A 698 9.34 -7.41 -48.97
N ILE A 699 8.72 -8.59 -49.02
CA ILE A 699 9.42 -9.90 -48.97
C ILE A 699 9.24 -10.73 -50.25
N ALA A 700 8.29 -10.37 -51.11
CA ALA A 700 8.07 -11.02 -52.38
C ALA A 700 7.59 -10.02 -53.45
N ASP A 701 7.78 -10.37 -54.72
CA ASP A 701 6.95 -9.80 -55.79
C ASP A 701 5.81 -10.80 -56.00
N GLU A 702 4.56 -10.35 -56.02
CA GLU A 702 3.45 -11.25 -56.29
C GLU A 702 3.49 -11.75 -57.74
N VAL A 703 3.38 -13.07 -57.89
CA VAL A 703 3.20 -13.74 -59.18
C VAL A 703 1.70 -13.77 -59.44
N SER A 704 1.27 -13.19 -60.56
CA SER A 704 -0.13 -13.17 -60.99
C SER A 704 -0.70 -14.59 -61.16
N TYR A 705 -1.33 -15.13 -60.13
CA TYR A 705 -2.14 -16.34 -60.23
C TYR A 705 -3.54 -16.14 -59.65
N LEU A 706 -4.45 -15.87 -60.60
CA LEU A 706 -5.86 -16.23 -60.74
C LEU A 706 -6.89 -15.79 -59.67
N PRO A 707 -8.09 -15.34 -60.12
CA PRO A 707 -9.14 -14.81 -59.26
C PRO A 707 -9.76 -15.93 -58.40
N PHE A 708 -10.00 -15.61 -57.12
CA PHE A 708 -10.88 -16.38 -56.24
C PHE A 708 -12.35 -16.09 -56.55
#